data_AF-A0A9W8IMW0-F1
#
_entry.id   AF-A0A9W8IMW0-F1
#
_cell.length_a   1.000
_cell.length_b   1.000
_cell.length_c   1.000
_cell.angle_alpha   90.00
_cell.angle_beta   90.00
_cell.angle_gamma   90.00
#
_symmetry.space_group_name_H-M   'P 1'
#
loop_
_entity.id
_entity.type
_entity.pdbx_description
1 polymer ?
#
loop_
_entity_poly.entity_id
_entity_poly.type
_entity_poly.pdbx_seq_one_letter_code
_entity_poly.pdbx_strand_id
1 'polypeptide(L)'
;MATHLTTSEVDYSILAGENFGFSEIPGTRDGSLNELIQRILRRDCDAVSQLTTPSDLALSTVARELAGNIAADLETRLSMAALRRGQRNDLQGQGDANDPLDTWAIDILAWTGFPAPAKSVDNQPSDDSEYSDDSGPTAWEADKIALCYESFMLFVAHHVKAHSSGQAATGGFKPEDYRLILPITSKDTETERIDIRSADYVDPVDFATVECGMFPLSDNSVKRQTTPAPHLFVANTEIARDQDDRNLAERMLATKIKALYFDQHNRRFVWGLIASSRTIHAYVFGTDDVWASTAMDISSAKGRRAFISLLVGWSLCSVDRLGFDPSIRHVIGGSVGGPYLEIDVHKMDESTGKVKPHTYYSQRCVGAADRLTGRHARYFAASASPNSMDTPTFLIKDMWTTSGSTSANDSRESSFLNVLHVEFNKSSEFSSIFSRLVSSGPVYISRGDTVIADSTVTAFAGLPAISCVRQHRRTVTKWAGNMISEANNQSQVVVAVINAMTALNVAYAKCKILHGNISDRAILLQQTVDGIRGVLTDFDYACYAGDLAAEAPELMIFRSILSLEGARPIRSLLDDLESLLYLVCWLGTFGINQNERREYAARYAAGPKLILPIMYWNRGTAAQSADHKRNHMDTALDFETNILSYMRKGPLRPLAMDLHRTLFLHPGCSGAKKTAWA
;
A
#
# COMPACT_ATOMS: atom_id res chain seq x y z
N MET A 1 31.99 -9.94 57.57
CA MET A 1 32.93 -8.82 57.80
C MET A 1 33.39 -8.36 56.43
N ALA A 2 32.60 -7.55 55.73
CA ALA A 2 32.30 -6.13 55.96
C ALA A 2 33.48 -5.22 55.56
N THR A 3 33.30 -4.48 54.47
CA THR A 3 33.42 -3.01 54.33
C THR A 3 33.16 -2.65 52.86
N HIS A 4 31.99 -2.10 52.54
CA HIS A 4 31.66 -0.67 52.56
C HIS A 4 32.32 0.14 51.44
N LEU A 5 31.56 0.43 50.38
CA LEU A 5 31.51 1.77 49.80
C LEU A 5 30.05 2.12 49.54
N THR A 6 29.71 3.30 50.03
CA THR A 6 28.38 3.84 50.30
C THR A 6 27.78 4.53 49.09
N THR A 7 26.47 4.36 49.00
CA THR A 7 25.49 5.10 48.20
C THR A 7 25.61 6.61 48.41
N SER A 8 25.79 7.37 47.33
CA SER A 8 25.32 8.75 47.25
C SER A 8 24.02 8.75 46.45
N GLU A 9 22.96 9.16 47.13
CA GLU A 9 21.64 9.45 46.58
C GLU A 9 21.77 10.37 45.37
N VAL A 10 21.37 9.89 44.20
CA VAL A 10 21.02 10.76 43.06
C VAL A 10 19.50 10.80 43.05
N ASP A 11 18.99 11.93 43.51
CA ASP A 11 17.60 12.31 43.51
C ASP A 11 17.10 12.42 42.05
N TYR A 12 16.37 11.41 41.58
CA TYR A 12 15.74 11.38 40.26
C TYR A 12 14.35 12.03 40.24
N SER A 13 14.08 12.95 41.16
CA SER A 13 12.80 13.67 41.23
C SER A 13 12.82 15.05 40.57
N ILE A 14 13.44 15.22 39.39
CA ILE A 14 13.18 16.33 38.42
C ILE A 14 13.52 15.80 37.01
N LEU A 15 12.67 14.94 36.45
CA LEU A 15 12.48 14.74 34.99
C LEU A 15 11.03 14.29 34.74
N ALA A 16 10.08 14.98 35.40
CA ALA A 16 8.69 15.02 35.00
C ALA A 16 8.49 16.29 34.17
N GLY A 17 8.89 16.21 32.91
CA GLY A 17 8.81 17.31 31.96
C GLY A 17 8.91 16.77 30.54
N GLU A 18 7.74 16.48 29.96
CA GLU A 18 7.52 16.35 28.51
C GLU A 18 8.23 15.18 27.80
N ASN A 19 7.93 13.95 28.24
CA ASN A 19 7.94 12.81 27.31
C ASN A 19 6.59 12.78 26.58
N PHE A 20 6.55 13.31 25.36
CA PHE A 20 5.51 12.97 24.39
C PHE A 20 5.65 11.49 24.04
N GLY A 21 5.00 10.64 24.83
CA GLY A 21 4.71 9.27 24.43
C GLY A 21 3.86 9.32 23.17
N PHE A 22 4.36 8.72 22.09
CA PHE A 22 3.58 8.47 20.88
C PHE A 22 2.40 7.57 21.26
N SER A 23 1.25 8.19 21.53
CA SER A 23 -0.02 7.52 21.64
C SER A 23 -0.38 6.98 20.25
N GLU A 24 -0.37 5.66 20.09
CA GLU A 24 -1.15 4.98 19.05
C GLU A 24 -2.64 5.28 19.31
N ILE A 25 -3.37 5.85 18.34
CA ILE A 25 -4.79 6.22 18.53
C ILE A 25 -5.62 5.98 17.24
N PRO A 26 -6.97 5.93 17.34
CA PRO A 26 -7.79 4.82 16.87
C PRO A 26 -8.62 5.22 15.63
N GLY A 27 -9.15 4.23 14.91
CA GLY A 27 -10.04 4.47 13.78
C GLY A 27 -11.39 5.07 14.22
N THR A 28 -11.73 6.26 13.74
CA THR A 28 -13.10 6.82 13.77
C THR A 28 -13.48 7.26 12.37
N ARG A 29 -14.64 6.81 11.85
CA ARG A 29 -15.12 7.13 10.50
C ARG A 29 -15.68 8.54 10.40
N ASP A 30 -15.60 9.07 9.18
CA ASP A 30 -15.74 10.45 8.71
C ASP A 30 -14.54 11.36 9.05
N GLY A 31 -13.80 11.05 10.12
CA GLY A 31 -12.41 11.48 10.32
C GLY A 31 -11.37 10.54 9.68
N SER A 32 -11.71 9.32 9.23
CA SER A 32 -10.74 8.21 9.12
C SER A 32 -9.72 8.25 7.97
N LEU A 33 -10.04 8.87 6.82
CA LEU A 33 -9.06 9.05 5.74
C LEU A 33 -8.56 10.49 5.69
N ASN A 34 -9.41 11.48 5.97
CA ASN A 34 -8.99 12.88 6.00
C ASN A 34 -8.10 13.18 7.19
N GLU A 35 -8.43 12.75 8.41
CA GLU A 35 -7.50 12.93 9.53
C GLU A 35 -6.28 12.05 9.35
N LEU A 36 -6.41 10.84 8.77
CA LEU A 36 -5.24 10.02 8.49
C LEU A 36 -4.32 10.73 7.50
N ILE A 37 -4.85 11.19 6.35
CA ILE A 37 -4.13 12.00 5.37
C ILE A 37 -3.58 13.24 6.05
N GLN A 38 -4.39 14.11 6.67
CA GLN A 38 -3.90 15.34 7.30
C GLN A 38 -2.88 15.10 8.43
N ARG A 39 -2.95 13.96 9.16
CA ARG A 39 -1.96 13.59 10.20
C ARG A 39 -0.66 13.06 9.61
N ILE A 40 -0.73 12.23 8.57
CA ILE A 40 0.47 11.70 7.91
C ILE A 40 1.06 12.67 6.88
N LEU A 41 0.26 13.66 6.45
CA LEU A 41 0.60 14.61 5.40
C LEU A 41 1.51 15.68 5.99
N ARG A 42 2.78 15.59 5.62
CA ARG A 42 3.77 16.61 5.92
C ARG A 42 3.80 17.59 4.75
N ARG A 43 3.10 18.70 4.93
CA ARG A 43 2.98 19.78 3.93
C ARG A 43 4.27 20.60 3.85
N ASP A 44 4.45 21.21 2.68
CA ASP A 44 5.51 22.19 2.36
C ASP A 44 6.94 21.67 2.47
N CYS A 45 7.15 20.48 1.92
CA CYS A 45 8.47 19.89 1.80
C CYS A 45 9.07 20.16 0.42
N ASP A 46 9.87 21.23 0.30
CA ASP A 46 10.65 21.52 -0.92
C ASP A 46 11.53 20.34 -1.35
N ALA A 47 11.91 19.48 -0.38
CA ALA A 47 12.73 18.30 -0.62
C ALA A 47 12.01 17.16 -1.37
N VAL A 48 10.68 17.20 -1.54
CA VAL A 48 9.97 16.22 -2.39
C VAL A 48 10.53 16.23 -3.81
N SER A 49 10.79 17.43 -4.36
CA SER A 49 11.43 17.57 -5.67
C SER A 49 12.86 17.03 -5.71
N GLN A 50 13.55 16.97 -4.58
CA GLN A 50 14.92 16.48 -4.51
C GLN A 50 15.02 14.95 -4.63
N LEU A 51 13.95 14.21 -4.32
CA LEU A 51 13.91 12.75 -4.49
C LEU A 51 14.09 12.32 -5.95
N THR A 52 13.72 13.19 -6.90
CA THR A 52 13.85 12.92 -8.33
C THR A 52 15.22 13.31 -8.87
N THR A 53 16.12 13.82 -8.03
CA THR A 53 17.49 14.11 -8.43
C THR A 53 18.22 12.80 -8.69
N PRO A 54 18.82 12.60 -9.89
CA PRO A 54 19.65 11.44 -10.16
C PRO A 54 20.77 11.30 -9.11
N SER A 55 21.05 10.07 -8.68
CA SER A 55 22.12 9.80 -7.71
C SER A 55 23.51 10.00 -8.30
N ASP A 56 23.64 9.83 -9.61
CA ASP A 56 24.86 10.12 -10.36
C ASP A 56 25.00 11.64 -10.57
N LEU A 57 26.15 12.20 -10.21
CA LEU A 57 26.40 13.64 -10.28
C LEU A 57 26.38 14.18 -11.72
N ALA A 58 26.83 13.39 -12.69
CA ALA A 58 26.80 13.77 -14.10
C ALA A 58 25.36 13.78 -14.59
N LEU A 59 24.57 12.75 -14.30
CA LEU A 59 23.13 12.73 -14.64
C LEU A 59 22.35 13.85 -13.95
N SER A 60 22.70 14.20 -12.71
CA SER A 60 22.09 15.32 -11.99
C SER A 60 22.35 16.67 -12.68
N THR A 61 23.57 16.85 -13.20
CA THR A 61 23.94 18.04 -13.96
C THR A 61 23.18 18.10 -15.29
N VAL A 62 23.13 16.98 -16.01
CA VAL A 62 22.36 16.85 -17.26
C VAL A 62 20.87 17.14 -17.03
N ALA A 63 20.27 16.60 -15.98
CA ALA A 63 18.87 16.84 -15.64
C ALA A 63 18.59 18.32 -15.40
N ARG A 64 19.48 19.02 -14.68
CA ARG A 64 19.34 20.46 -14.38
C ARG A 64 19.46 21.32 -15.63
N GLU A 65 20.43 21.02 -16.49
CA GLU A 65 20.64 21.72 -17.76
C GLU A 65 19.47 21.48 -18.72
N LEU A 66 19.04 20.22 -18.88
CA LEU A 66 17.91 19.84 -19.71
C LEU A 66 16.62 20.52 -19.24
N ALA A 67 16.32 20.49 -17.93
CA ALA A 67 15.15 21.19 -17.38
C ALA A 67 15.22 22.71 -17.62
N GLY A 68 16.41 23.31 -17.49
CA GLY A 68 16.64 24.72 -17.81
C GLY A 68 16.36 25.05 -19.28
N ASN A 69 16.84 24.22 -20.20
CA ASN A 69 16.65 24.39 -21.64
C ASN A 69 15.17 24.24 -22.04
N ILE A 70 14.48 23.23 -21.49
CA ILE A 70 13.04 22.99 -21.74
C ILE A 70 12.21 24.18 -21.21
N ALA A 71 12.53 24.67 -20.01
CA ALA A 71 11.84 25.83 -19.45
C ALA A 71 12.06 27.09 -20.31
N ALA A 72 13.28 27.35 -20.77
CA ALA A 72 13.57 28.49 -21.63
C ALA A 72 12.82 28.43 -22.98
N ASP A 73 12.72 27.25 -23.60
CA ASP A 73 11.92 27.07 -24.83
C ASP A 73 10.43 27.33 -24.57
N LEU A 74 9.89 26.80 -23.47
CA LEU A 74 8.50 27.03 -23.09
C LEU A 74 8.18 28.52 -22.89
N GLU A 75 9.02 29.25 -22.15
CA GLU A 75 8.82 30.69 -21.94
C GLU A 75 8.88 31.50 -23.25
N THR A 76 9.77 31.11 -24.16
CA THR A 76 9.88 31.73 -25.50
C THR A 76 8.59 31.52 -26.30
N ARG A 77 8.06 30.29 -26.30
CA ARG A 77 6.79 29.95 -26.98
C ARG A 77 5.59 30.67 -26.38
N LEU A 78 5.50 30.76 -25.06
CA LEU A 78 4.45 31.49 -24.36
C LEU A 78 4.49 32.99 -24.70
N SER A 79 5.68 33.59 -24.72
CA SER A 79 5.88 35.00 -25.07
C SER A 79 5.45 35.29 -26.52
N MET A 80 5.81 34.41 -27.47
CA MET A 80 5.38 34.55 -28.86
C MET A 80 3.85 34.40 -29.03
N ALA A 81 3.23 33.48 -28.28
CA ALA A 81 1.78 33.30 -28.31
C ALA A 81 1.04 34.53 -27.77
N ALA A 82 1.54 35.14 -26.69
CA ALA A 82 1.00 36.37 -26.13
C ALA A 82 1.07 37.53 -27.13
N LEU A 83 2.19 37.70 -27.84
CA LEU A 83 2.37 38.73 -28.86
C LEU A 83 1.36 38.59 -30.01
N ARG A 84 1.17 37.37 -30.53
CA ARG A 84 0.20 37.08 -31.60
C ARG A 84 -1.24 37.38 -31.17
N ARG A 85 -1.57 37.15 -29.89
CA ARG A 85 -2.90 37.46 -29.34
C ARG A 85 -3.13 38.97 -29.27
N GLY A 86 -2.13 39.74 -28.81
CA GLY A 86 -2.20 41.21 -28.82
C GLY A 86 -2.51 41.75 -30.22
N GLN A 87 -1.76 41.27 -31.22
CA GLN A 87 -1.98 41.66 -32.63
C GLN A 87 -3.38 41.30 -33.16
N ARG A 88 -3.97 40.17 -32.72
CA ARG A 88 -5.31 39.75 -33.15
C ARG A 88 -6.42 40.57 -32.49
N ASN A 89 -6.27 40.90 -31.21
CA ASN A 89 -7.23 41.72 -30.47
C ASN A 89 -7.25 43.15 -31.02
N ASP A 90 -6.10 43.68 -31.45
CA ASP A 90 -6.00 44.98 -32.12
C ASP A 90 -6.70 45.00 -33.49
N LEU A 91 -6.79 43.84 -34.18
CA LEU A 91 -7.43 43.70 -35.49
C LEU A 91 -8.94 43.43 -35.43
N GLN A 92 -9.47 42.89 -34.32
CA GLN A 92 -10.87 42.41 -34.26
C GLN A 92 -11.85 43.29 -33.47
N GLY A 93 -11.42 44.43 -32.91
CA GLY A 93 -12.30 45.51 -32.42
C GLY A 93 -13.58 45.06 -31.69
N GLN A 94 -13.48 44.84 -30.37
CA GLN A 94 -14.55 44.49 -29.42
C GLN A 94 -15.20 43.10 -29.58
N GLY A 95 -15.04 42.28 -28.54
CA GLY A 95 -15.81 41.06 -28.25
C GLY A 95 -15.38 40.49 -26.90
N ASP A 96 -16.34 40.17 -26.04
CA ASP A 96 -16.25 40.00 -24.59
C ASP A 96 -15.03 39.25 -24.02
N ALA A 97 -14.43 39.87 -23.00
CA ALA A 97 -13.19 39.44 -22.35
C ALA A 97 -13.41 38.80 -20.96
N ASN A 98 -14.52 38.10 -20.76
CA ASN A 98 -14.95 37.72 -19.41
C ASN A 98 -15.31 36.23 -19.26
N ASP A 99 -14.32 35.32 -19.40
CA ASP A 99 -14.27 34.12 -18.54
C ASP A 99 -12.80 33.69 -18.29
N PRO A 100 -12.34 33.53 -17.02
CA PRO A 100 -10.92 33.55 -16.66
C PRO A 100 -10.11 32.29 -17.02
N LEU A 101 -10.77 31.25 -17.52
CA LEU A 101 -10.16 30.03 -18.07
C LEU A 101 -9.76 30.18 -19.56
N ASP A 102 -10.33 31.13 -20.30
CA ASP A 102 -10.49 31.05 -21.77
C ASP A 102 -9.24 31.32 -22.63
N THR A 103 -8.08 31.37 -21.99
CA THR A 103 -6.80 31.76 -22.60
C THR A 103 -5.58 31.02 -22.07
N TRP A 104 -5.69 30.32 -20.93
CA TRP A 104 -4.58 29.65 -20.24
C TRP A 104 -3.98 28.52 -21.08
N ALA A 105 -4.84 28.04 -21.94
CA ALA A 105 -4.69 27.13 -23.01
C ALA A 105 -5.35 27.87 -24.20
N ILE A 106 -4.71 27.99 -25.36
CA ILE A 106 -5.44 27.96 -26.65
C ILE A 106 -4.85 26.79 -27.45
N ASP A 107 -4.75 25.55 -26.97
CA ASP A 107 -5.20 24.93 -25.72
C ASP A 107 -4.15 24.02 -25.15
N ILE A 108 -3.38 24.59 -24.22
CA ILE A 108 -2.01 24.23 -24.04
C ILE A 108 -1.52 24.39 -25.51
N LEU A 109 -1.39 25.68 -25.83
CA LEU A 109 -1.25 26.39 -27.12
C LEU A 109 -1.39 25.59 -28.44
N ALA A 110 -2.54 25.04 -28.84
CA ALA A 110 -2.71 24.38 -30.14
C ALA A 110 -1.55 23.34 -30.34
N TRP A 111 -1.16 22.67 -29.23
CA TRP A 111 0.24 22.41 -28.81
C TRP A 111 1.06 21.41 -29.58
N THR A 112 2.38 21.60 -29.42
CA THR A 112 3.48 20.70 -29.77
C THR A 112 3.67 20.41 -31.27
N GLY A 113 2.74 20.82 -32.16
CA GLY A 113 2.87 20.62 -33.61
C GLY A 113 2.40 19.25 -34.12
N PHE A 114 1.62 18.52 -33.32
CA PHE A 114 1.08 17.21 -33.70
C PHE A 114 -0.32 17.33 -34.33
N PRO A 115 -0.65 16.50 -35.34
CA PRO A 115 -1.99 16.47 -35.93
C PRO A 115 -3.01 15.98 -34.90
N ALA A 116 -4.16 16.66 -34.83
CA ALA A 116 -5.25 16.32 -33.92
C ALA A 116 -5.70 14.86 -34.12
N PRO A 117 -6.13 14.14 -33.07
CA PRO A 117 -6.98 12.98 -33.25
C PRO A 117 -8.22 13.46 -34.01
N ALA A 118 -8.55 12.78 -35.11
CA ALA A 118 -9.71 13.13 -35.94
C ALA A 118 -10.94 13.26 -35.02
N LYS A 119 -11.52 14.46 -34.96
CA LYS A 119 -12.84 14.63 -34.38
C LYS A 119 -13.75 13.67 -35.15
N SER A 120 -14.39 12.75 -34.44
CA SER A 120 -15.60 12.10 -34.95
C SER A 120 -16.66 13.20 -35.06
N VAL A 121 -16.63 13.90 -36.19
CA VAL A 121 -17.70 14.78 -36.62
C VAL A 121 -18.84 13.85 -36.98
N ASP A 122 -19.75 13.62 -36.04
CA ASP A 122 -21.15 13.20 -36.24
C ASP A 122 -21.76 12.88 -34.86
N ASN A 123 -21.95 13.93 -34.05
CA ASN A 123 -22.91 13.97 -32.93
C ASN A 123 -22.94 15.41 -32.39
N GLN A 124 -23.45 16.34 -33.20
CA GLN A 124 -24.07 17.53 -32.62
C GLN A 124 -25.42 17.09 -32.04
N PRO A 125 -25.74 17.39 -30.77
CA PRO A 125 -27.09 17.21 -30.26
C PRO A 125 -28.03 18.09 -31.09
N SER A 126 -29.10 17.50 -31.60
CA SER A 126 -30.20 18.23 -32.23
C SER A 126 -30.86 19.15 -31.21
N ASP A 127 -31.08 20.40 -31.61
CA ASP A 127 -31.40 21.60 -30.82
C ASP A 127 -32.80 21.62 -30.14
N ASP A 128 -33.45 20.47 -29.91
CA ASP A 128 -34.90 20.43 -29.60
C ASP A 128 -35.27 19.64 -28.32
N SER A 129 -34.45 19.64 -27.26
CA SER A 129 -34.91 19.15 -25.95
C SER A 129 -34.67 20.15 -24.84
N GLU A 130 -35.76 20.67 -24.25
CA GLU A 130 -35.82 21.34 -22.95
C GLU A 130 -35.25 20.43 -21.86
N TYR A 131 -33.93 20.41 -21.72
CA TYR A 131 -33.25 19.98 -20.52
C TYR A 131 -33.01 21.23 -19.67
N SER A 132 -33.54 21.22 -18.45
CA SER A 132 -33.33 22.26 -17.45
C SER A 132 -31.83 22.50 -17.22
N ASP A 133 -31.41 23.74 -17.42
CA ASP A 133 -30.04 24.29 -17.43
C ASP A 133 -29.40 24.35 -16.03
N ASP A 134 -29.53 23.28 -15.24
CA ASP A 134 -29.01 23.16 -13.86
C ASP A 134 -27.77 22.24 -13.78
N SER A 135 -27.31 21.71 -14.92
CA SER A 135 -25.99 21.07 -15.02
C SER A 135 -24.93 22.15 -15.17
N GLY A 136 -24.55 22.77 -14.04
CA GLY A 136 -23.55 23.83 -13.99
C GLY A 136 -22.19 23.46 -14.62
N PRO A 137 -21.30 24.46 -14.82
CA PRO A 137 -20.08 24.42 -15.65
C PRO A 137 -18.94 23.45 -15.24
N THR A 138 -19.20 22.36 -14.52
CA THR A 138 -18.20 21.77 -13.62
C THR A 138 -17.41 20.55 -14.15
N ALA A 139 -17.97 19.69 -15.01
CA ALA A 139 -17.25 18.51 -15.53
C ALA A 139 -16.33 18.87 -16.73
N TRP A 140 -16.80 19.76 -17.59
CA TRP A 140 -16.07 20.27 -18.76
C TRP A 140 -14.75 20.97 -18.41
N GLU A 141 -14.70 21.65 -17.25
CA GLU A 141 -13.50 22.33 -16.78
C GLU A 141 -12.40 21.35 -16.34
N ALA A 142 -12.77 20.27 -15.66
CA ALA A 142 -11.82 19.24 -15.23
C ALA A 142 -11.16 18.54 -16.44
N ASP A 143 -11.93 18.23 -17.48
CA ASP A 143 -11.43 17.64 -18.72
C ASP A 143 -10.44 18.56 -19.45
N LYS A 144 -10.74 19.87 -19.50
CA LYS A 144 -9.82 20.86 -20.05
C LYS A 144 -8.50 20.91 -19.27
N ILE A 145 -8.56 20.93 -17.94
CA ILE A 145 -7.37 20.94 -17.09
C ILE A 145 -6.57 19.64 -17.28
N ALA A 146 -7.23 18.49 -17.39
CA ALA A 146 -6.59 17.20 -17.67
C ALA A 146 -5.84 17.23 -19.01
N LEU A 147 -6.52 17.62 -20.10
CA LEU A 147 -5.94 17.68 -21.44
C LEU A 147 -4.73 18.62 -21.51
N CYS A 148 -4.85 19.74 -20.81
CA CYS A 148 -3.76 20.67 -20.58
C CYS A 148 -2.59 19.91 -19.94
N TYR A 149 -2.77 19.41 -18.73
CA TYR A 149 -1.73 18.72 -17.98
C TYR A 149 -1.01 17.63 -18.80
N GLU A 150 -1.75 16.79 -19.51
CA GLU A 150 -1.19 15.75 -20.38
C GLU A 150 -0.27 16.28 -21.47
N SER A 151 -0.70 17.33 -22.14
CA SER A 151 0.05 17.92 -23.24
C SER A 151 1.30 18.66 -22.74
N PHE A 152 1.29 19.15 -21.50
CA PHE A 152 2.52 19.64 -20.83
C PHE A 152 3.53 18.51 -20.64
N MET A 153 3.07 17.34 -20.18
CA MET A 153 3.93 16.17 -20.04
C MET A 153 4.50 15.72 -21.39
N LEU A 154 3.67 15.70 -22.44
CA LEU A 154 4.11 15.35 -23.81
C LEU A 154 5.17 16.33 -24.34
N PHE A 155 5.02 17.63 -24.06
CA PHE A 155 6.03 18.63 -24.40
C PHE A 155 7.37 18.29 -23.74
N VAL A 156 7.39 18.04 -22.42
CA VAL A 156 8.62 17.67 -21.71
C VAL A 156 9.21 16.35 -22.24
N ALA A 157 8.38 15.33 -22.43
CA ALA A 157 8.82 14.03 -22.94
C ALA A 157 9.45 14.13 -24.34
N HIS A 158 8.91 14.99 -25.21
CA HIS A 158 9.49 15.24 -26.53
C HIS A 158 10.92 15.79 -26.44
N HIS A 159 11.14 16.77 -25.56
CA HIS A 159 12.48 17.32 -25.35
C HIS A 159 13.46 16.33 -24.71
N VAL A 160 12.99 15.51 -23.76
CA VAL A 160 13.79 14.42 -23.17
C VAL A 160 14.21 13.43 -24.27
N LYS A 161 13.29 13.05 -25.16
CA LYS A 161 13.59 12.16 -26.30
C LYS A 161 14.59 12.79 -27.26
N ALA A 162 14.42 14.06 -27.61
CA ALA A 162 15.34 14.78 -28.50
C ALA A 162 16.75 14.87 -27.92
N HIS A 163 16.85 15.21 -26.62
CA HIS A 163 18.14 15.29 -25.93
C HIS A 163 18.85 13.94 -25.84
N SER A 164 18.15 12.89 -25.43
CA SER A 164 18.73 11.54 -25.34
C SER A 164 19.20 11.00 -26.69
N SER A 165 18.44 11.27 -27.75
CA SER A 165 18.85 10.91 -29.13
C SER A 165 20.14 11.62 -29.55
N GLY A 166 20.33 12.88 -29.13
CA GLY A 166 21.57 13.62 -29.36
C GLY A 166 22.76 13.08 -28.56
N GLN A 167 22.56 12.72 -27.29
CA GLN A 167 23.59 12.15 -26.42
C GLN A 167 24.05 10.76 -26.84
N ALA A 168 23.12 9.92 -27.33
CA ALA A 168 23.45 8.61 -27.86
C ALA A 168 24.41 8.69 -29.06
N ALA A 169 24.29 9.75 -29.88
CA ALA A 169 25.19 9.99 -31.01
C ALA A 169 26.61 10.42 -30.57
N THR A 170 26.75 11.02 -29.38
CA THR A 170 28.03 11.50 -28.84
C THR A 170 28.69 10.52 -27.87
N GLY A 171 28.06 9.37 -27.58
CA GLY A 171 28.58 8.35 -26.67
C GLY A 171 28.54 8.73 -25.18
N GLY A 172 27.70 9.70 -24.80
CA GLY A 172 27.65 10.23 -23.43
C GLY A 172 26.97 9.28 -22.44
N PHE A 173 25.69 9.00 -22.67
CA PHE A 173 24.84 8.18 -21.79
C PHE A 173 24.14 7.09 -22.59
N LYS A 174 23.81 5.98 -21.93
CA LYS A 174 23.18 4.86 -22.62
C LYS A 174 21.67 5.09 -22.71
N PRO A 175 20.99 4.65 -23.77
CA PRO A 175 19.53 4.81 -23.90
C PRO A 175 18.73 4.25 -22.71
N GLU A 176 19.23 3.23 -22.03
CA GLU A 176 18.63 2.65 -20.82
C GLU A 176 18.66 3.59 -19.59
N ASP A 177 19.50 4.63 -19.61
CA ASP A 177 19.57 5.63 -18.54
C ASP A 177 18.41 6.64 -18.61
N TYR A 178 17.65 6.63 -19.71
CA TYR A 178 16.55 7.55 -19.96
C TYR A 178 15.23 6.81 -20.12
N ARG A 179 14.15 7.49 -19.74
CA ARG A 179 12.79 7.03 -19.93
C ARG A 179 11.85 8.18 -20.19
N LEU A 180 10.78 7.90 -20.91
CA LEU A 180 9.72 8.86 -21.18
C LEU A 180 8.65 8.74 -20.10
N ILE A 181 8.31 9.88 -19.49
CA ILE A 181 7.12 10.00 -18.66
C ILE A 181 5.99 10.50 -19.57
N LEU A 182 5.01 9.64 -19.81
CA LEU A 182 3.91 9.93 -20.72
C LEU A 182 2.57 9.88 -19.97
N PRO A 183 1.60 10.73 -20.34
CA PRO A 183 0.24 10.59 -19.84
C PRO A 183 -0.42 9.35 -20.43
N ILE A 184 -1.24 8.69 -19.62
CA ILE A 184 -2.01 7.50 -19.95
C ILE A 184 -3.48 7.83 -19.75
N THR A 185 -4.27 7.54 -20.78
CA THR A 185 -5.72 7.66 -20.67
C THR A 185 -6.25 6.35 -20.09
N SER A 186 -6.59 6.35 -18.81
CA SER A 186 -7.60 5.41 -18.34
C SER A 186 -8.94 5.92 -18.86
N LYS A 187 -9.57 5.20 -19.80
CA LYS A 187 -11.03 5.25 -19.82
C LYS A 187 -11.44 4.64 -18.49
N ASP A 188 -12.26 5.33 -17.69
CA ASP A 188 -12.82 4.78 -16.45
C ASP A 188 -13.68 3.55 -16.80
N THR A 189 -13.02 2.44 -17.04
CA THR A 189 -13.61 1.12 -17.17
C THR A 189 -13.46 0.49 -15.81
N GLU A 190 -14.58 0.41 -15.10
CA GLU A 190 -14.85 -0.48 -13.97
C GLU A 190 -14.46 -0.01 -12.56
N THR A 191 -15.38 0.78 -11.99
CA THR A 191 -15.66 0.86 -10.54
C THR A 191 -16.13 -0.48 -9.91
N GLU A 192 -15.99 -1.63 -10.58
CA GLU A 192 -16.54 -2.93 -10.12
C GLU A 192 -15.69 -3.68 -9.09
N ARG A 193 -14.42 -3.28 -8.84
CA ARG A 193 -13.50 -4.00 -7.93
C ARG A 193 -13.51 -3.54 -6.46
N ILE A 194 -14.61 -2.97 -5.98
CA ILE A 194 -14.71 -2.51 -4.59
C ILE A 194 -14.88 -3.72 -3.65
N ASP A 195 -13.86 -3.99 -2.83
CA ASP A 195 -13.90 -4.99 -1.76
C ASP A 195 -14.97 -4.61 -0.72
N ILE A 196 -15.91 -5.53 -0.47
CA ILE A 196 -17.00 -5.42 0.51
C ILE A 196 -16.49 -5.09 1.92
N ARG A 197 -15.19 -5.31 2.19
CA ARG A 197 -14.53 -4.92 3.44
C ARG A 197 -14.41 -3.41 3.64
N SER A 198 -14.37 -2.59 2.57
CA SER A 198 -14.39 -1.13 2.69
C SER A 198 -15.80 -0.61 2.51
N ALA A 199 -16.50 -0.34 3.61
CA ALA A 199 -17.79 0.35 3.57
C ALA A 199 -17.66 1.86 3.22
N ASP A 200 -16.63 2.24 2.45
CA ASP A 200 -16.23 3.62 2.09
C ASP A 200 -16.63 3.91 0.63
N TYR A 201 -17.89 3.64 0.28
CA TYR A 201 -18.43 4.01 -1.02
C TYR A 201 -18.67 5.52 -1.01
N VAL A 202 -17.76 6.28 -1.63
CA VAL A 202 -17.97 7.69 -1.98
C VAL A 202 -18.60 7.66 -3.37
N ASP A 203 -19.75 8.33 -3.55
CA ASP A 203 -20.33 8.49 -4.89
C ASP A 203 -19.25 9.08 -5.81
N PRO A 204 -19.01 8.49 -7.00
CA PRO A 204 -18.07 9.04 -7.96
C PRO A 204 -18.61 10.39 -8.42
N VAL A 205 -18.16 11.45 -7.76
CA VAL A 205 -18.26 12.80 -8.29
C VAL A 205 -17.33 12.85 -9.51
N ASP A 206 -17.73 13.54 -10.57
CA ASP A 206 -17.02 13.64 -11.86
C ASP A 206 -15.63 14.29 -11.71
N PHE A 207 -14.62 13.50 -11.31
CA PHE A 207 -13.21 13.93 -11.29
C PHE A 207 -12.48 13.34 -12.48
N ALA A 208 -11.87 14.21 -13.29
CA ALA A 208 -10.94 13.78 -14.31
C ALA A 208 -9.66 13.23 -13.67
N THR A 209 -9.15 12.13 -14.23
CA THR A 209 -7.93 11.46 -13.76
C THR A 209 -6.93 11.37 -14.90
N VAL A 210 -5.67 11.66 -14.60
CA VAL A 210 -4.57 11.44 -15.54
C VAL A 210 -3.54 10.53 -14.91
N GLU A 211 -3.37 9.34 -15.45
CA GLU A 211 -2.32 8.42 -15.03
C GLU A 211 -1.01 8.77 -15.74
N CYS A 212 0.12 8.65 -15.06
CA CYS A 212 1.46 8.90 -15.62
C CYS A 212 2.20 7.58 -15.71
N GLY A 213 2.78 7.24 -16.87
CA GLY A 213 3.57 6.01 -17.04
C GLY A 213 4.97 6.23 -17.54
N MET A 214 5.80 5.24 -17.28
CA MET A 214 7.20 5.15 -17.68
C MET A 214 7.33 4.23 -18.91
N PHE A 215 7.96 4.74 -19.96
CA PHE A 215 8.18 4.01 -21.20
C PHE A 215 9.66 4.04 -21.58
N PRO A 216 10.23 2.91 -22.04
CA PRO A 216 11.59 2.89 -22.56
C PRO A 216 11.71 3.76 -23.80
N LEU A 217 12.87 4.40 -24.00
CA LEU A 217 13.11 5.26 -25.17
C LEU A 217 12.99 4.53 -26.52
N SER A 218 13.15 3.20 -26.53
CA SER A 218 12.96 2.38 -27.73
C SER A 218 11.54 2.42 -28.27
N ASP A 219 10.57 2.92 -27.52
CA ASP A 219 9.24 3.22 -28.05
C ASP A 219 9.32 4.42 -29.01
N ASN A 220 9.06 4.12 -30.28
CA ASN A 220 9.20 5.10 -31.36
C ASN A 220 8.15 6.21 -31.29
N SER A 221 7.05 6.07 -30.52
CA SER A 221 5.99 7.08 -30.46
C SER A 221 5.92 7.83 -29.13
N VAL A 222 6.18 9.15 -29.16
CA VAL A 222 5.79 10.07 -28.08
C VAL A 222 4.32 10.40 -28.29
N LYS A 223 3.45 9.47 -27.91
CA LYS A 223 2.00 9.62 -28.03
C LYS A 223 1.33 9.12 -26.75
N ARG A 224 0.08 9.52 -26.58
CA ARG A 224 -0.82 9.01 -25.53
C ARG A 224 -0.92 7.48 -25.65
N GLN A 225 -0.75 6.78 -24.54
CA GLN A 225 -0.78 5.33 -24.50
C GLN A 225 -2.14 4.89 -23.94
N THR A 226 -2.79 3.93 -24.59
CA THR A 226 -4.17 3.55 -24.24
C THR A 226 -4.24 2.39 -23.26
N THR A 227 -3.16 1.61 -23.07
CA THR A 227 -3.17 0.44 -22.17
C THR A 227 -1.76 -0.06 -21.84
N PRO A 228 -0.94 0.70 -21.10
CA PRO A 228 0.31 0.15 -20.61
C PRO A 228 0.03 -0.96 -19.61
N ALA A 229 0.97 -1.89 -19.51
CA ALA A 229 0.91 -2.89 -18.47
C ALA A 229 0.97 -2.17 -17.10
N PRO A 230 0.13 -2.57 -16.12
CA PRO A 230 0.01 -1.85 -14.86
C PRO A 230 1.32 -1.60 -14.12
N HIS A 231 2.36 -2.41 -14.31
CA HIS A 231 3.68 -2.23 -13.69
C HIS A 231 4.47 -1.01 -14.22
N LEU A 232 3.98 -0.28 -15.22
CA LEU A 232 4.64 0.88 -15.81
C LEU A 232 4.12 2.24 -15.31
N PHE A 233 3.00 2.31 -14.57
CA PHE A 233 2.58 3.59 -13.99
C PHE A 233 3.67 4.14 -13.07
N VAL A 234 3.77 5.45 -12.90
CA VAL A 234 4.73 6.11 -11.98
C VAL A 234 3.96 6.94 -10.96
N ALA A 235 2.95 7.67 -11.42
CA ALA A 235 2.13 8.54 -10.60
C ALA A 235 0.68 8.53 -11.06
N ASN A 236 -0.25 8.75 -10.12
CA ASN A 236 -1.63 9.11 -10.43
C ASN A 236 -1.84 10.61 -10.24
N THR A 237 -2.56 11.25 -11.15
CA THR A 237 -2.91 12.67 -11.07
C THR A 237 -4.42 12.82 -10.91
N GLU A 238 -4.84 13.44 -9.82
CA GLU A 238 -6.22 13.90 -9.65
C GLU A 238 -6.35 15.35 -10.09
N ILE A 239 -7.40 15.65 -10.84
CA ILE A 239 -7.70 17.01 -11.26
C ILE A 239 -8.69 17.64 -10.28
N ALA A 240 -8.23 18.62 -9.51
CA ALA A 240 -9.09 19.44 -8.67
C ALA A 240 -9.57 20.66 -9.46
N ARG A 241 -10.88 20.95 -9.46
CA ARG A 241 -11.45 22.10 -10.18
C ARG A 241 -11.00 23.41 -9.54
N ASP A 242 -11.05 23.46 -8.22
CA ASP A 242 -10.63 24.59 -7.41
C ASP A 242 -9.85 24.17 -6.15
N GLN A 243 -9.56 25.15 -5.28
CA GLN A 243 -8.82 24.93 -4.04
C GLN A 243 -9.63 24.20 -2.97
N ASP A 244 -10.97 24.31 -3.01
CA ASP A 244 -11.90 23.74 -2.05
C ASP A 244 -12.10 22.23 -2.34
N ASP A 245 -12.04 21.84 -3.62
CA ASP A 245 -12.06 20.45 -4.09
C ASP A 245 -10.78 19.66 -3.75
N ARG A 246 -9.72 20.32 -3.27
CA ARG A 246 -8.44 19.68 -2.97
C ARG A 246 -8.57 18.52 -1.99
N ASN A 247 -9.38 18.66 -0.95
CA ASN A 247 -9.54 17.59 0.05
C ASN A 247 -10.21 16.34 -0.55
N LEU A 248 -11.11 16.53 -1.52
CA LEU A 248 -11.73 15.42 -2.22
C LEU A 248 -10.74 14.77 -3.20
N ALA A 249 -9.96 15.56 -3.94
CA ALA A 249 -8.87 15.06 -4.77
C ALA A 249 -7.81 14.31 -3.95
N GLU A 250 -7.44 14.77 -2.75
CA GLU A 250 -6.51 14.06 -1.85
C GLU A 250 -7.05 12.66 -1.46
N ARG A 251 -8.36 12.52 -1.21
CA ARG A 251 -9.00 11.23 -0.91
C ARG A 251 -9.03 10.30 -2.11
N MET A 252 -9.38 10.82 -3.28
CA MET A 252 -9.41 10.05 -4.52
C MET A 252 -8.01 9.56 -4.86
N LEU A 253 -7.01 10.45 -4.78
CA LEU A 253 -5.61 10.11 -4.97
C LEU A 253 -5.20 8.97 -4.03
N ALA A 254 -5.44 9.11 -2.73
CA ALA A 254 -5.10 8.07 -1.75
C ALA A 254 -5.75 6.70 -2.06
N THR A 255 -6.99 6.71 -2.57
CA THR A 255 -7.69 5.49 -2.99
C THR A 255 -7.00 4.83 -4.19
N LYS A 256 -6.62 5.61 -5.21
CA LYS A 256 -5.90 5.10 -6.37
C LYS A 256 -4.47 4.66 -6.04
N ILE A 257 -3.79 5.36 -5.14
CA ILE A 257 -2.47 4.93 -4.66
C ILE A 257 -2.56 3.59 -3.94
N LYS A 258 -3.60 3.36 -3.13
CA LYS A 258 -3.85 2.05 -2.52
C LYS A 258 -4.05 0.96 -3.60
N ALA A 259 -4.77 1.25 -4.68
CA ALA A 259 -4.90 0.33 -5.81
C ALA A 259 -3.53 0.06 -6.50
N LEU A 260 -2.69 1.08 -6.66
CA LEU A 260 -1.33 0.89 -7.19
C LEU A 260 -0.47 -0.01 -6.30
N TYR A 261 -0.52 0.13 -4.96
CA TYR A 261 0.19 -0.80 -4.08
C TYR A 261 -0.31 -2.24 -4.19
N PHE A 262 -1.60 -2.40 -4.47
CA PHE A 262 -2.23 -3.69 -4.68
C PHE A 262 -1.76 -4.32 -5.99
N ASP A 263 -1.82 -3.58 -7.11
CA ASP A 263 -1.55 -4.10 -8.45
C ASP A 263 -0.06 -4.10 -8.83
N GLN A 264 0.74 -3.18 -8.28
CA GLN A 264 2.17 -3.03 -8.57
C GLN A 264 3.01 -3.57 -7.41
N HIS A 265 3.30 -4.87 -7.48
CA HIS A 265 3.94 -5.58 -6.38
C HIS A 265 5.42 -5.23 -6.17
N ASN A 266 6.03 -4.44 -7.06
CA ASN A 266 7.39 -3.95 -6.94
C ASN A 266 7.43 -2.51 -6.42
N ARG A 267 6.48 -2.07 -5.58
CA ARG A 267 6.48 -0.72 -5.01
C ARG A 267 7.17 -0.62 -3.66
N ARG A 268 8.00 0.41 -3.51
CA ARG A 268 8.59 0.89 -2.24
C ARG A 268 7.83 2.11 -1.73
N PHE A 269 7.44 2.99 -2.65
CA PHE A 269 6.61 4.15 -2.43
C PHE A 269 5.96 4.55 -3.76
N VAL A 270 4.96 5.42 -3.72
CA VAL A 270 4.23 5.82 -4.94
C VAL A 270 4.14 7.33 -5.03
N TRP A 271 4.31 7.85 -6.23
CA TRP A 271 4.09 9.27 -6.53
C TRP A 271 2.61 9.54 -6.79
N GLY A 272 2.14 10.69 -6.35
CA GLY A 272 0.82 11.19 -6.68
C GLY A 272 0.90 12.67 -7.05
N LEU A 273 -0.05 13.15 -7.83
CA LEU A 273 -0.16 14.55 -8.20
C LEU A 273 -1.59 15.01 -7.97
N ILE A 274 -1.73 16.26 -7.54
CA ILE A 274 -3.01 16.96 -7.61
C ILE A 274 -2.76 18.20 -8.46
N ALA A 275 -3.47 18.29 -9.58
CA ALA A 275 -3.39 19.42 -10.48
C ALA A 275 -4.69 20.21 -10.42
N SER A 276 -4.59 21.54 -10.41
CA SER A 276 -5.71 22.45 -10.61
C SER A 276 -5.43 23.37 -11.78
N SER A 277 -6.34 24.32 -12.03
CA SER A 277 -6.20 25.36 -13.06
C SER A 277 -5.00 26.29 -12.87
N ARG A 278 -4.26 26.23 -11.75
CA ARG A 278 -3.07 27.07 -11.53
C ARG A 278 -1.91 26.37 -10.84
N THR A 279 -2.19 25.37 -10.02
CA THR A 279 -1.18 24.79 -9.14
C THR A 279 -1.08 23.29 -9.31
N ILE A 280 0.13 22.78 -9.21
CA ILE A 280 0.39 21.34 -9.11
C ILE A 280 1.05 21.07 -7.76
N HIS A 281 0.53 20.07 -7.05
CA HIS A 281 1.14 19.51 -5.86
C HIS A 281 1.64 18.10 -6.17
N ALA A 282 2.91 17.83 -5.85
CA ALA A 282 3.45 16.48 -5.89
C ALA A 282 3.39 15.85 -4.51
N TYR A 283 2.94 14.60 -4.47
CA TYR A 283 2.83 13.77 -3.28
C TYR A 283 3.74 12.56 -3.41
N VAL A 284 4.34 12.15 -2.30
CA VAL A 284 5.06 10.90 -2.17
C VAL A 284 4.42 10.13 -1.03
N PHE A 285 3.77 9.02 -1.37
CA PHE A 285 3.14 8.14 -0.41
C PHE A 285 4.16 7.08 -0.01
N GLY A 286 4.67 7.16 1.22
CA GLY A 286 5.51 6.13 1.79
C GLY A 286 4.74 5.09 2.59
N THR A 287 5.48 4.28 3.34
CA THR A 287 4.90 3.27 4.23
C THR A 287 4.27 3.91 5.47
N ASP A 288 4.77 5.03 5.98
CA ASP A 288 4.28 5.60 7.25
C ASP A 288 3.90 7.07 7.15
N ASP A 289 4.45 7.77 6.16
CA ASP A 289 4.27 9.20 5.98
C ASP A 289 3.88 9.50 4.53
N VAL A 290 3.18 10.62 4.34
CA VAL A 290 2.93 11.21 3.01
C VAL A 290 3.55 12.59 2.98
N TRP A 291 4.40 12.86 2.01
CA TRP A 291 4.99 14.19 1.85
C TRP A 291 4.35 14.90 0.67
N ALA A 292 4.04 16.18 0.85
CA ALA A 292 3.61 17.06 -0.24
C ALA A 292 4.66 18.12 -0.53
N SER A 293 4.88 18.37 -1.82
CA SER A 293 5.62 19.54 -2.27
C SER A 293 4.84 20.82 -1.98
N THR A 294 5.56 21.95 -1.94
CA THR A 294 4.93 23.26 -2.12
C THR A 294 4.14 23.31 -3.43
N ALA A 295 3.12 24.18 -3.49
CA ALA A 295 2.38 24.42 -4.72
C ALA A 295 3.31 24.91 -5.84
N MET A 296 3.32 24.21 -6.96
CA MET A 296 3.97 24.67 -8.19
C MET A 296 2.96 25.49 -8.98
N ASP A 297 3.01 26.81 -8.85
CA ASP A 297 2.16 27.73 -9.62
C ASP A 297 2.60 27.76 -11.09
N ILE A 298 1.93 26.97 -11.93
CA ILE A 298 2.23 26.83 -13.36
C ILE A 298 1.79 28.04 -14.19
N SER A 299 1.08 29.00 -13.59
CA SER A 299 0.89 30.33 -14.20
C SER A 299 2.17 31.17 -14.15
N SER A 300 3.08 30.86 -13.22
CA SER A 300 4.39 31.51 -13.08
C SER A 300 5.51 30.74 -13.80
N ALA A 301 6.53 31.46 -14.29
CA ALA A 301 7.71 30.84 -14.88
C ALA A 301 8.48 29.95 -13.88
N LYS A 302 8.49 30.35 -12.60
CA LYS A 302 9.11 29.58 -11.52
C LYS A 302 8.42 28.23 -11.32
N GLY A 303 7.09 28.21 -11.22
CA GLY A 303 6.34 26.97 -11.02
C GLY A 303 6.36 26.05 -12.24
N ARG A 304 6.30 26.59 -13.47
CA ARG A 304 6.53 25.80 -14.69
C ARG A 304 7.91 25.15 -14.69
N ARG A 305 8.95 25.90 -14.36
CA ARG A 305 10.32 25.37 -14.26
C ARG A 305 10.44 24.28 -13.19
N ALA A 306 9.79 24.46 -12.04
CA ALA A 306 9.76 23.45 -10.98
C ALA A 306 9.09 22.15 -11.46
N PHE A 307 7.95 22.26 -12.14
CA PHE A 307 7.24 21.10 -12.67
C PHE A 307 8.00 20.39 -13.81
N ILE A 308 8.62 21.15 -14.73
CA ILE A 308 9.53 20.60 -15.74
C ILE A 308 10.69 19.86 -15.07
N SER A 309 11.28 20.44 -14.02
CA SER A 309 12.39 19.81 -13.29
C SER A 309 11.96 18.50 -12.63
N LEU A 310 10.73 18.44 -12.11
CA LEU A 310 10.15 17.21 -11.56
C LEU A 310 10.03 16.12 -12.65
N LEU A 311 9.41 16.44 -13.79
CA LEU A 311 9.21 15.49 -14.89
C LEU A 311 10.54 15.03 -15.52
N VAL A 312 11.49 15.94 -15.71
CA VAL A 312 12.85 15.61 -16.18
C VAL A 312 13.57 14.72 -15.17
N GLY A 313 13.47 15.04 -13.87
CA GLY A 313 14.00 14.20 -12.79
C GLY A 313 13.40 12.80 -12.83
N TRP A 314 12.07 12.68 -12.99
CA TRP A 314 11.42 11.39 -13.18
C TRP A 314 11.92 10.66 -14.41
N SER A 315 12.27 11.36 -15.49
CA SER A 315 12.80 10.77 -16.72
C SER A 315 14.25 10.26 -16.62
N LEU A 316 15.06 10.77 -15.68
CA LEU A 316 16.51 10.50 -15.61
C LEU A 316 16.96 9.82 -14.31
N CYS A 317 16.15 9.78 -13.24
CA CYS A 317 16.56 9.13 -11.99
C CYS A 317 16.56 7.59 -12.13
N SER A 318 17.08 6.85 -11.17
CA SER A 318 16.95 5.39 -11.17
C SER A 318 15.51 4.95 -10.82
N VAL A 319 15.09 3.75 -11.24
CA VAL A 319 13.73 3.26 -10.95
C VAL A 319 13.46 3.14 -9.44
N ASP A 320 14.50 2.90 -8.62
CA ASP A 320 14.35 2.89 -7.16
C ASP A 320 14.02 4.26 -6.58
N ARG A 321 14.47 5.35 -7.21
CA ARG A 321 14.10 6.74 -6.87
C ARG A 321 12.69 7.10 -7.33
N LEU A 322 12.10 6.34 -8.24
CA LEU A 322 10.68 6.39 -8.56
C LEU A 322 9.81 5.52 -7.66
N GLY A 323 10.41 4.89 -6.65
CA GLY A 323 9.70 4.03 -5.72
C GLY A 323 9.43 2.63 -6.25
N PHE A 324 10.14 2.19 -7.29
CA PHE A 324 10.14 0.78 -7.67
C PHE A 324 11.20 -0.01 -6.90
N ASP A 325 10.96 -1.30 -6.71
CA ASP A 325 11.95 -2.24 -6.24
C ASP A 325 12.62 -2.93 -7.44
N PRO A 326 13.91 -2.65 -7.73
CA PRO A 326 14.61 -3.24 -8.86
C PRO A 326 14.86 -4.77 -8.71
N SER A 327 14.66 -5.31 -7.51
CA SER A 327 14.82 -6.73 -7.21
C SER A 327 13.53 -7.54 -7.42
N ILE A 328 12.43 -6.89 -7.80
CA ILE A 328 11.20 -7.53 -8.29
C ILE A 328 10.98 -7.10 -9.75
N ARG A 329 11.17 -8.03 -10.68
CA ARG A 329 11.12 -7.75 -12.13
C ARG A 329 9.95 -8.47 -12.78
N HIS A 330 9.19 -7.74 -13.60
CA HIS A 330 8.17 -8.33 -14.46
C HIS A 330 8.84 -8.85 -15.74
N VAL A 331 8.67 -10.15 -16.01
CA VAL A 331 9.13 -10.77 -17.26
C VAL A 331 7.92 -11.01 -18.15
N ILE A 332 7.91 -10.36 -19.31
CA ILE A 332 6.88 -10.50 -20.34
C ILE A 332 7.48 -11.29 -21.50
N GLY A 333 6.75 -12.30 -22.02
CA GLY A 333 7.17 -13.03 -23.21
C GLY A 333 8.27 -14.08 -22.99
N GLY A 334 8.42 -14.59 -21.76
CA GLY A 334 9.32 -15.70 -21.49
C GLY A 334 8.83 -17.03 -22.10
N SER A 335 9.72 -18.04 -22.13
CA SER A 335 9.44 -19.39 -22.63
C SER A 335 8.33 -20.15 -21.87
N VAL A 336 7.83 -19.61 -20.76
CA VAL A 336 6.90 -20.28 -19.82
C VAL A 336 5.44 -19.80 -19.97
N GLY A 337 5.03 -19.39 -21.17
CA GLY A 337 3.59 -19.28 -21.50
C GLY A 337 2.79 -18.20 -20.78
N GLY A 338 3.43 -17.13 -20.27
CA GLY A 338 2.73 -16.00 -19.64
C GLY A 338 3.66 -15.02 -18.92
N PRO A 339 3.15 -13.87 -18.46
CA PRO A 339 3.91 -12.95 -17.61
C PRO A 339 4.18 -13.56 -16.23
N TYR A 340 5.37 -13.34 -15.69
CA TYR A 340 5.72 -13.75 -14.33
C TYR A 340 6.66 -12.73 -13.67
N LEU A 341 6.90 -12.92 -12.38
CA LEU A 341 7.81 -12.13 -11.57
C LEU A 341 9.09 -12.90 -11.30
N GLU A 342 10.23 -12.24 -11.46
CA GLU A 342 11.49 -12.62 -10.82
C GLU A 342 11.65 -11.84 -9.53
N ILE A 343 11.95 -12.53 -8.44
CA ILE A 343 12.06 -11.95 -7.10
C ILE A 343 13.40 -12.35 -6.51
N ASP A 344 14.32 -11.41 -6.35
CA ASP A 344 15.60 -11.68 -5.72
C ASP A 344 15.47 -11.64 -4.20
N VAL A 345 15.90 -12.72 -3.55
CA VAL A 345 16.02 -12.78 -2.09
C VAL A 345 17.48 -12.87 -1.74
N HIS A 346 17.97 -11.89 -1.01
CA HIS A 346 19.36 -11.79 -0.65
C HIS A 346 19.70 -12.75 0.50
N LYS A 347 20.72 -13.57 0.31
CA LYS A 347 21.26 -14.46 1.33
C LYS A 347 22.72 -14.11 1.60
N MET A 348 23.12 -14.15 2.87
CA MET A 348 24.53 -14.09 3.24
C MET A 348 25.19 -15.41 2.84
N ASP A 349 26.19 -15.32 1.97
CA ASP A 349 27.03 -16.46 1.62
C ASP A 349 28.01 -16.69 2.78
N GLU A 350 27.80 -17.76 3.54
CA GLU A 350 28.61 -18.12 4.72
C GLU A 350 30.10 -18.25 4.40
N SER A 351 30.44 -18.68 3.18
CA SER A 351 31.85 -18.90 2.80
C SER A 351 32.59 -17.61 2.48
N THR A 352 31.88 -16.60 1.95
CA THR A 352 32.50 -15.34 1.50
C THR A 352 32.13 -14.15 2.39
N GLY A 353 31.15 -14.29 3.26
CA GLY A 353 30.51 -13.19 4.00
C GLY A 353 29.78 -12.20 3.10
N LYS A 354 29.70 -12.43 1.78
CA LYS A 354 29.07 -11.52 0.82
C LYS A 354 27.59 -11.82 0.69
N VAL A 355 26.80 -10.78 0.50
CA VAL A 355 25.38 -10.92 0.19
C VAL A 355 25.25 -11.26 -1.29
N LYS A 356 24.56 -12.36 -1.61
CA LYS A 356 24.24 -12.77 -2.98
C LYS A 356 22.72 -12.89 -3.16
N PRO A 357 22.16 -12.40 -4.26
CA PRO A 357 20.76 -12.62 -4.58
C PRO A 357 20.53 -14.09 -4.96
N HIS A 358 19.42 -14.65 -4.50
CA HIS A 358 18.84 -15.89 -5.02
C HIS A 358 17.48 -15.57 -5.62
N THR A 359 17.33 -15.80 -6.92
CA THR A 359 16.12 -15.44 -7.66
C THR A 359 15.07 -16.54 -7.59
N TYR A 360 13.85 -16.15 -7.26
CA TYR A 360 12.67 -16.99 -7.31
C TYR A 360 11.70 -16.48 -8.38
N TYR A 361 10.77 -17.34 -8.80
CA TYR A 361 9.84 -17.09 -9.89
C TYR A 361 8.40 -17.25 -9.39
N SER A 362 7.52 -16.30 -9.71
CA SER A 362 6.12 -16.33 -9.29
C SER A 362 5.17 -15.80 -10.37
N GLN A 363 4.06 -16.50 -10.60
CA GLN A 363 2.94 -16.02 -11.40
C GLN A 363 1.76 -15.55 -10.54
N ARG A 364 1.82 -15.76 -9.22
CA ARG A 364 0.68 -15.58 -8.32
C ARG A 364 1.10 -14.82 -7.06
N CYS A 365 0.56 -13.62 -6.91
CA CYS A 365 0.50 -12.90 -5.64
C CYS A 365 -0.71 -13.44 -4.85
N VAL A 366 -0.45 -14.08 -3.71
CA VAL A 366 -1.48 -14.66 -2.82
C VAL A 366 -2.05 -13.60 -1.87
N GLY A 367 -1.27 -12.56 -1.57
CA GLY A 367 -1.71 -11.41 -0.79
C GLY A 367 -0.92 -10.18 -1.19
N ALA A 368 -1.60 -9.07 -1.43
CA ALA A 368 -0.98 -7.82 -1.87
C ALA A 368 -1.06 -6.73 -0.79
N ALA A 369 -0.30 -5.66 -0.99
CA ALA A 369 -0.33 -4.49 -0.12
C ALA A 369 -1.61 -3.70 -0.39
N ASP A 370 -2.62 -3.88 0.46
CA ASP A 370 -3.97 -3.31 0.31
C ASP A 370 -4.21 -2.07 1.19
N ARG A 371 -3.14 -1.37 1.58
CA ARG A 371 -3.20 -0.22 2.49
C ARG A 371 -2.34 0.93 2.01
N LEU A 372 -2.72 2.13 2.45
CA LEU A 372 -1.95 3.34 2.16
C LEU A 372 -0.65 3.38 2.97
N THR A 373 -0.70 2.97 4.23
CA THR A 373 0.42 2.96 5.18
C THR A 373 0.53 1.62 5.93
N GLY A 374 1.58 1.46 6.71
CA GLY A 374 1.94 0.26 7.47
C GLY A 374 2.99 -0.59 6.76
N ARG A 375 2.96 -1.89 7.03
CA ARG A 375 4.02 -2.83 6.61
C ARG A 375 4.02 -3.19 5.12
N HIS A 376 2.97 -2.81 4.38
CA HIS A 376 2.76 -3.13 2.95
C HIS A 376 3.14 -4.58 2.61
N ALA A 377 2.70 -5.54 3.43
CA ALA A 377 3.09 -6.94 3.27
C ALA A 377 2.49 -7.56 2.00
N ARG A 378 3.33 -8.25 1.23
CA ARG A 378 2.99 -9.00 0.02
C ARG A 378 3.44 -10.46 0.16
N TYR A 379 2.73 -11.36 -0.50
CA TYR A 379 2.91 -12.79 -0.41
C TYR A 379 2.90 -13.40 -1.80
N PHE A 380 3.97 -14.09 -2.18
CA PHE A 380 4.13 -14.70 -3.50
C PHE A 380 4.25 -16.22 -3.37
N ALA A 381 3.41 -16.95 -4.08
CA ALA A 381 3.61 -18.38 -4.29
C ALA A 381 4.70 -18.55 -5.36
N ALA A 382 5.84 -19.12 -4.98
CA ALA A 382 7.05 -19.05 -5.80
C ALA A 382 7.76 -20.40 -5.98
N SER A 383 8.60 -20.46 -7.01
CA SER A 383 9.43 -21.60 -7.37
C SER A 383 10.88 -21.17 -7.59
N ALA A 384 11.83 -22.07 -7.36
CA ALA A 384 13.26 -21.81 -7.61
C ALA A 384 13.63 -21.91 -9.10
N SER A 385 12.70 -22.32 -9.96
CA SER A 385 12.87 -22.45 -11.40
C SER A 385 11.64 -21.88 -12.10
N PRO A 386 11.81 -21.16 -13.22
CA PRO A 386 10.68 -20.63 -13.98
C PRO A 386 9.82 -21.77 -14.55
N ASN A 387 10.40 -22.94 -14.84
CA ASN A 387 9.66 -24.09 -15.39
C ASN A 387 8.80 -24.85 -14.36
N SER A 388 8.75 -24.41 -13.10
CA SER A 388 8.03 -25.08 -12.01
C SER A 388 7.04 -24.17 -11.31
N MET A 389 6.60 -23.09 -11.95
CA MET A 389 5.70 -22.10 -11.32
C MET A 389 4.28 -22.64 -11.05
N ASP A 390 3.82 -23.63 -11.82
CA ASP A 390 2.52 -24.29 -11.59
C ASP A 390 2.45 -25.10 -10.29
N THR A 391 3.62 -25.42 -9.72
CA THR A 391 3.75 -26.18 -8.48
C THR A 391 4.64 -25.41 -7.50
N PRO A 392 4.15 -24.30 -6.92
CA PRO A 392 4.94 -23.47 -6.04
C PRO A 392 5.47 -24.29 -4.85
N THR A 393 6.76 -24.12 -4.59
CA THR A 393 7.48 -24.85 -3.52
C THR A 393 7.90 -23.92 -2.37
N PHE A 394 7.76 -22.61 -2.58
CA PHE A 394 8.11 -21.56 -1.64
C PHE A 394 6.97 -20.55 -1.48
N LEU A 395 6.90 -19.94 -0.31
CA LEU A 395 6.16 -18.71 -0.06
C LEU A 395 7.18 -17.61 0.21
N ILE A 396 7.13 -16.53 -0.56
CA ILE A 396 7.94 -15.34 -0.32
C ILE A 396 7.05 -14.29 0.31
N LYS A 397 7.44 -13.81 1.48
CA LYS A 397 6.83 -12.68 2.17
C LYS A 397 7.73 -11.47 2.00
N ASP A 398 7.22 -10.41 1.40
CA ASP A 398 7.89 -9.14 1.11
C ASP A 398 7.20 -8.05 1.94
N MET A 399 7.93 -7.35 2.82
CA MET A 399 7.32 -6.42 3.76
C MET A 399 8.27 -5.38 4.34
N TRP A 400 7.72 -4.30 4.86
CA TRP A 400 8.41 -3.23 5.59
C TRP A 400 8.22 -3.42 7.10
N THR A 401 9.24 -3.97 7.76
CA THR A 401 9.22 -4.22 9.21
C THR A 401 9.72 -2.99 9.96
N THR A 402 9.07 -2.64 11.07
CA THR A 402 9.62 -1.66 12.01
C THR A 402 11.02 -2.07 12.42
N SER A 403 12.01 -1.19 12.25
CA SER A 403 13.35 -1.42 12.77
C SER A 403 13.50 -0.62 14.04
N GLY A 404 13.73 -1.30 15.17
CA GLY A 404 14.27 -0.63 16.36
C GLY A 404 15.48 0.21 15.94
N SER A 405 15.60 1.44 16.45
CA SER A 405 16.48 2.53 15.97
C SER A 405 17.97 2.20 15.82
N THR A 406 18.43 0.99 16.14
CA THR A 406 19.86 0.65 16.22
C THR A 406 20.26 -0.76 15.77
N SER A 407 19.39 -1.63 15.24
CA SER A 407 19.87 -2.98 14.84
C SER A 407 19.41 -3.45 13.46
N ALA A 408 20.39 -3.76 12.61
CA ALA A 408 20.25 -4.58 11.40
C ALA A 408 19.79 -6.02 11.70
N ASN A 409 19.57 -6.35 12.98
CA ASN A 409 19.19 -7.66 13.50
C ASN A 409 17.72 -7.74 13.93
N ASP A 410 16.85 -6.78 13.56
CA ASP A 410 15.40 -6.92 13.80
C ASP A 410 14.84 -7.99 12.84
N SER A 411 15.10 -9.26 13.17
CA SER A 411 14.68 -10.46 12.46
C SER A 411 13.59 -11.19 13.24
N ARG A 412 12.67 -10.46 13.91
CA ARG A 412 11.69 -11.04 14.85
C ARG A 412 11.03 -12.29 14.30
N GLU A 413 10.30 -12.19 13.18
CA GLU A 413 9.63 -13.35 12.58
C GLU A 413 10.61 -14.50 12.30
N SER A 414 11.73 -14.21 11.66
CA SER A 414 12.72 -15.23 11.29
C SER A 414 13.37 -15.88 12.50
N SER A 415 13.56 -15.14 13.59
CA SER A 415 14.09 -15.64 14.84
C SER A 415 13.11 -16.59 15.52
N PHE A 416 11.82 -16.25 15.56
CA PHE A 416 10.78 -17.12 16.08
C PHE A 416 10.61 -18.37 15.22
N LEU A 417 10.53 -18.22 13.89
CA LEU A 417 10.46 -19.36 12.97
C LEU A 417 11.69 -20.27 13.09
N ASN A 418 12.87 -19.71 13.32
CA ASN A 418 14.08 -20.51 13.54
C ASN A 418 14.03 -21.27 14.88
N VAL A 419 13.57 -20.64 15.96
CA VAL A 419 13.36 -21.30 17.26
C VAL A 419 12.36 -22.45 17.14
N LEU A 420 11.20 -22.19 16.52
CA LEU A 420 10.18 -23.20 16.26
C LEU A 420 10.73 -24.33 15.38
N HIS A 421 11.52 -23.99 14.35
CA HIS A 421 12.14 -24.99 13.50
C HIS A 421 13.12 -25.87 14.29
N VAL A 422 14.04 -25.28 15.05
CA VAL A 422 15.03 -26.04 15.84
C VAL A 422 14.34 -26.96 16.85
N GLU A 423 13.31 -26.47 17.53
CA GLU A 423 12.56 -27.24 18.54
C GLU A 423 11.75 -28.38 17.89
N PHE A 424 11.06 -28.13 16.78
CA PHE A 424 10.08 -29.06 16.23
C PHE A 424 10.53 -29.87 15.01
N ASN A 425 11.71 -29.59 14.43
CA ASN A 425 12.20 -30.31 13.24
C ASN A 425 12.47 -31.81 13.50
N LYS A 426 12.58 -32.23 14.77
CA LYS A 426 12.71 -33.64 15.15
C LYS A 426 11.37 -34.35 15.35
N SER A 427 10.28 -33.59 15.48
CA SER A 427 8.93 -34.15 15.67
C SER A 427 8.21 -34.20 14.33
N SER A 428 7.96 -35.41 13.80
CA SER A 428 7.14 -35.59 12.61
C SER A 428 5.71 -35.07 12.79
N GLU A 429 5.22 -35.05 14.03
CA GLU A 429 3.89 -34.54 14.40
C GLU A 429 3.80 -33.02 14.27
N PHE A 430 4.80 -32.29 14.78
CA PHE A 430 4.76 -30.82 14.86
C PHE A 430 5.50 -30.11 13.74
N SER A 431 6.39 -30.79 13.02
CA SER A 431 7.15 -30.19 11.91
C SER A 431 6.24 -29.69 10.76
N SER A 432 5.01 -30.21 10.66
CA SER A 432 4.07 -29.86 9.60
C SER A 432 3.08 -28.75 9.97
N ILE A 433 2.98 -28.35 11.25
CA ILE A 433 1.98 -27.34 11.69
C ILE A 433 2.54 -25.91 11.73
N PHE A 434 3.83 -25.74 11.48
CA PHE A 434 4.51 -24.44 11.36
C PHE A 434 5.14 -24.28 9.98
N SER A 435 5.17 -23.06 9.45
CA SER A 435 5.93 -22.77 8.24
C SER A 435 7.43 -22.97 8.45
N ARG A 436 8.07 -23.70 7.53
CA ARG A 436 9.51 -23.94 7.57
C ARG A 436 10.27 -22.79 6.91
N LEU A 437 11.07 -22.07 7.69
CA LEU A 437 11.98 -21.03 7.19
C LEU A 437 13.04 -21.63 6.26
N VAL A 438 13.29 -20.96 5.13
CA VAL A 438 14.33 -21.30 4.15
C VAL A 438 15.42 -20.23 4.17
N SER A 439 15.02 -18.96 4.11
CA SER A 439 15.91 -17.81 4.22
C SER A 439 15.11 -16.59 4.69
N SER A 440 15.80 -15.62 5.28
CA SER A 440 15.24 -14.28 5.48
C SER A 440 16.38 -13.27 5.51
N GLY A 441 16.11 -12.06 5.05
CA GLY A 441 17.08 -10.98 5.07
C GLY A 441 16.50 -9.66 4.60
N PRO A 442 17.25 -8.57 4.79
CA PRO A 442 16.90 -7.31 4.19
C PRO A 442 16.98 -7.37 2.67
N VAL A 443 16.16 -6.55 2.02
CA VAL A 443 16.29 -6.26 0.59
C VAL A 443 17.47 -5.32 0.41
N TYR A 444 18.25 -5.55 -0.64
CA TYR A 444 19.37 -4.69 -0.99
C TYR A 444 19.15 -4.06 -2.36
N ILE A 445 19.50 -2.79 -2.47
CA ILE A 445 19.42 -2.01 -3.70
C ILE A 445 20.83 -1.62 -4.12
N SER A 446 21.14 -1.85 -5.40
CA SER A 446 22.39 -1.40 -6.00
C SER A 446 22.24 0.04 -6.46
N ARG A 447 23.15 0.92 -6.02
CA ARG A 447 23.27 2.31 -6.45
C ARG A 447 24.71 2.54 -6.90
N GLY A 448 24.93 2.48 -8.22
CA GLY A 448 26.28 2.41 -8.78
C GLY A 448 27.02 1.19 -8.23
N ASP A 449 28.22 1.41 -7.69
CA ASP A 449 29.05 0.35 -7.10
C ASP A 449 28.68 0.00 -5.65
N THR A 450 27.70 0.69 -5.07
CA THR A 450 27.29 0.49 -3.68
C THR A 450 26.04 -0.37 -3.59
N VAL A 451 26.04 -1.31 -2.64
CA VAL A 451 24.88 -2.13 -2.31
C VAL A 451 24.42 -1.71 -0.92
N ILE A 452 23.21 -1.16 -0.83
CA ILE A 452 22.66 -0.63 0.42
C ILE A 452 21.42 -1.43 0.84
N ALA A 453 21.28 -1.68 2.14
CA ALA A 453 20.06 -2.25 2.68
C ALA A 453 18.90 -1.25 2.51
N ASP A 454 17.78 -1.75 2.04
CA ASP A 454 16.61 -0.93 1.78
C ASP A 454 15.85 -0.64 3.08
N SER A 455 15.52 0.63 3.30
CA SER A 455 14.83 1.15 4.46
C SER A 455 14.10 2.45 4.11
N THR A 456 13.17 2.88 4.94
CA THR A 456 12.47 4.16 4.72
C THR A 456 13.47 5.32 4.70
N VAL A 457 14.52 5.25 5.50
CA VAL A 457 15.63 6.23 5.51
C VAL A 457 16.35 6.26 4.16
N THR A 458 16.66 5.11 3.56
CA THR A 458 17.37 5.07 2.27
C THR A 458 16.46 5.36 1.07
N ALA A 459 15.16 5.05 1.19
CA ALA A 459 14.12 5.39 0.22
C ALA A 459 13.86 6.89 0.16
N PHE A 460 13.75 7.54 1.32
CA PHE A 460 13.37 8.95 1.47
C PHE A 460 14.54 9.85 1.87
N ALA A 461 15.77 9.43 1.59
CA ALA A 461 16.97 10.20 1.88
C ALA A 461 16.86 11.61 1.24
N GLY A 462 16.85 12.64 2.09
CA GLY A 462 16.66 14.05 1.72
C GLY A 462 15.35 14.66 2.21
N LEU A 463 14.36 13.85 2.59
CA LEU A 463 13.10 14.33 3.18
C LEU A 463 13.24 14.63 4.68
N PRO A 464 12.31 15.40 5.28
CA PRO A 464 12.19 15.60 6.71
C PRO A 464 12.14 14.28 7.49
N ALA A 465 12.47 14.36 8.79
CA ALA A 465 12.54 13.21 9.68
C ALA A 465 11.31 12.30 9.57
N ILE A 466 11.54 11.01 9.30
CA ILE A 466 10.50 10.01 9.11
C ILE A 466 9.91 9.64 10.49
N SER A 467 8.59 9.45 10.57
CA SER A 467 7.91 9.08 11.83
C SER A 467 8.33 7.69 12.33
N CYS A 468 8.57 6.77 11.39
CA CYS A 468 8.95 5.39 11.66
C CYS A 468 10.05 4.94 10.71
N VAL A 469 11.13 4.37 11.26
CA VAL A 469 12.14 3.70 10.44
C VAL A 469 11.69 2.27 10.22
N ARG A 470 11.45 1.90 8.96
CA ARG A 470 11.19 0.53 8.55
C ARG A 470 12.32 0.01 7.68
N GLN A 471 12.65 -1.26 7.85
CA GLN A 471 13.55 -2.01 6.99
C GLN A 471 12.71 -2.85 6.02
N HIS A 472 13.07 -2.82 4.74
CA HIS A 472 12.44 -3.67 3.73
C HIS A 472 13.07 -5.07 3.80
N ARG A 473 12.26 -6.11 4.00
CA ARG A 473 12.72 -7.48 4.23
C ARG A 473 11.94 -8.49 3.39
N ARG A 474 12.63 -9.59 3.07
CA ARG A 474 12.02 -10.79 2.48
C ARG A 474 12.28 -12.01 3.33
N THR A 475 11.21 -12.73 3.65
CA THR A 475 11.25 -14.04 4.30
C THR A 475 10.77 -15.09 3.31
N VAL A 476 11.54 -16.16 3.12
CA VAL A 476 11.19 -17.30 2.30
C VAL A 476 10.91 -18.48 3.20
N THR A 477 9.72 -19.05 3.08
CA THR A 477 9.34 -20.29 3.75
C THR A 477 8.98 -21.36 2.72
N LYS A 478 8.92 -22.62 3.15
CA LYS A 478 8.36 -23.68 2.32
C LYS A 478 6.87 -23.41 2.09
N TRP A 479 6.43 -23.60 0.84
CA TRP A 479 5.02 -23.48 0.49
C TRP A 479 4.21 -24.52 1.29
N ALA A 480 3.23 -24.03 2.04
CA ALA A 480 2.40 -24.84 2.92
C ALA A 480 0.95 -24.93 2.43
N GLY A 481 0.64 -24.46 1.22
CA GLY A 481 -0.69 -24.53 0.62
C GLY A 481 -1.45 -23.20 0.63
N ASN A 482 -2.77 -23.29 0.48
CA ASN A 482 -3.64 -22.14 0.20
C ASN A 482 -4.07 -21.42 1.49
N MET A 483 -4.59 -20.19 1.39
CA MET A 483 -5.15 -19.52 2.57
C MET A 483 -6.37 -20.26 3.12
N ILE A 484 -6.69 -20.13 4.43
CA ILE A 484 -7.91 -20.73 5.00
C ILE A 484 -9.19 -20.20 4.31
N SER A 485 -9.12 -18.99 3.75
CA SER A 485 -10.21 -18.41 2.93
C SER A 485 -10.41 -19.09 1.58
N GLU A 486 -9.58 -20.06 1.21
CA GLU A 486 -9.72 -20.90 0.03
C GLU A 486 -10.26 -22.30 0.39
N ALA A 487 -10.78 -22.48 1.61
CA ALA A 487 -11.41 -23.72 2.03
C ALA A 487 -12.62 -24.09 1.16
N ASN A 488 -12.71 -25.35 0.78
CA ASN A 488 -13.83 -25.89 0.01
C ASN A 488 -15.07 -26.12 0.87
N ASN A 489 -14.89 -26.34 2.18
CA ASN A 489 -15.99 -26.58 3.11
C ASN A 489 -15.59 -26.26 4.56
N GLN A 490 -16.60 -26.12 5.43
CA GLN A 490 -16.39 -25.77 6.84
C GLN A 490 -15.55 -26.81 7.60
N SER A 491 -15.59 -28.09 7.22
CA SER A 491 -14.81 -29.12 7.90
C SER A 491 -13.31 -28.92 7.71
N GLN A 492 -12.87 -28.45 6.53
CA GLN A 492 -11.47 -28.08 6.31
C GLN A 492 -11.03 -26.92 7.22
N VAL A 493 -11.90 -25.92 7.39
CA VAL A 493 -11.65 -24.80 8.31
C VAL A 493 -11.54 -25.31 9.75
N VAL A 494 -12.43 -26.21 10.18
CA VAL A 494 -12.36 -26.81 11.53
C VAL A 494 -11.04 -27.54 11.75
N VAL A 495 -10.59 -28.37 10.81
CA VAL A 495 -9.29 -29.05 10.90
C VAL A 495 -8.14 -28.04 11.01
N ALA A 496 -8.16 -27.00 10.19
CA ALA A 496 -7.13 -25.98 10.20
C ALA A 496 -7.09 -25.19 11.53
N VAL A 497 -8.25 -24.84 12.06
CA VAL A 497 -8.39 -24.17 13.36
C VAL A 497 -7.88 -25.08 14.50
N ILE A 498 -8.21 -26.37 14.48
CA ILE A 498 -7.69 -27.33 15.47
C ILE A 498 -6.15 -27.41 15.39
N ASN A 499 -5.57 -27.50 14.18
CA ASN A 499 -4.12 -27.52 14.03
C ASN A 499 -3.47 -26.20 14.50
N ALA A 500 -4.10 -25.05 14.24
CA ALA A 500 -3.63 -23.76 14.75
C ALA A 500 -3.68 -23.70 16.28
N MET A 501 -4.73 -24.21 16.93
CA MET A 501 -4.78 -24.33 18.40
C MET A 501 -3.65 -25.20 18.93
N THR A 502 -3.38 -26.35 18.29
CA THR A 502 -2.25 -27.22 18.65
C THR A 502 -0.92 -26.49 18.50
N ALA A 503 -0.72 -25.78 17.39
CA ALA A 503 0.48 -25.00 17.12
C ALA A 503 0.70 -23.91 18.19
N LEU A 504 -0.34 -23.15 18.53
CA LEU A 504 -0.31 -22.14 19.59
C LEU A 504 0.07 -22.73 20.95
N ASN A 505 -0.62 -23.81 21.35
CA ASN A 505 -0.35 -24.48 22.62
C ASN A 505 1.09 -24.99 22.72
N VAL A 506 1.58 -25.62 21.65
CA VAL A 506 2.92 -26.22 21.63
C VAL A 506 4.01 -25.15 21.56
N ALA A 507 3.83 -24.09 20.76
CA ALA A 507 4.73 -22.94 20.70
C ALA A 507 4.85 -22.24 22.08
N TYR A 508 3.73 -22.03 22.77
CA TYR A 508 3.74 -21.45 24.11
C TYR A 508 4.35 -22.41 25.15
N ALA A 509 3.94 -23.68 25.15
CA ALA A 509 4.38 -24.64 26.16
C ALA A 509 5.88 -24.89 26.11
N LYS A 510 6.45 -25.01 24.90
CA LYS A 510 7.85 -25.38 24.68
C LYS A 510 8.77 -24.17 24.49
N CYS A 511 8.34 -23.18 23.72
CA CYS A 511 9.18 -22.04 23.34
C CYS A 511 8.80 -20.73 24.03
N LYS A 512 7.70 -20.71 24.80
CA LYS A 512 7.12 -19.49 25.37
C LYS A 512 6.81 -18.43 24.30
N ILE A 513 6.50 -18.85 23.09
CA ILE A 513 6.15 -17.95 21.99
C ILE A 513 4.63 -17.77 21.95
N LEU A 514 4.19 -16.51 21.88
CA LEU A 514 2.83 -16.09 21.57
C LEU A 514 2.80 -15.56 20.14
N HIS A 515 1.74 -15.84 19.39
CA HIS A 515 1.64 -15.50 17.98
C HIS A 515 1.29 -14.03 17.74
N GLY A 516 0.30 -13.52 18.47
CA GLY A 516 -0.09 -12.12 18.48
C GLY A 516 -0.95 -11.64 17.32
N ASN A 517 -0.99 -12.33 16.17
CA ASN A 517 -1.76 -11.90 14.99
C ASN A 517 -2.55 -13.01 14.30
N ILE A 518 -3.45 -13.67 15.03
CA ILE A 518 -4.32 -14.70 14.43
C ILE A 518 -5.34 -14.05 13.49
N SER A 519 -5.40 -14.54 12.25
CA SER A 519 -6.29 -14.03 11.18
C SER A 519 -6.53 -15.09 10.10
N ASP A 520 -7.37 -14.77 9.11
CA ASP A 520 -7.58 -15.64 7.94
C ASP A 520 -6.33 -15.74 7.02
N ARG A 521 -5.33 -14.87 7.22
CA ARG A 521 -4.04 -14.91 6.49
C ARG A 521 -2.95 -15.69 7.24
N ALA A 522 -3.09 -15.87 8.56
CA ALA A 522 -2.11 -16.52 9.42
C ALA A 522 -2.23 -18.06 9.43
N ILE A 523 -3.28 -18.63 8.82
CA ILE A 523 -3.51 -20.08 8.78
C ILE A 523 -3.63 -20.52 7.31
N LEU A 524 -2.75 -21.45 6.91
CA LEU A 524 -2.73 -22.05 5.59
C LEU A 524 -3.32 -23.47 5.62
N LEU A 525 -3.92 -23.89 4.51
CA LEU A 525 -4.44 -25.22 4.24
C LEU A 525 -3.44 -25.99 3.37
N GLN A 526 -2.79 -26.97 3.98
CA GLN A 526 -1.88 -27.88 3.28
C GLN A 526 -2.60 -29.16 2.90
N GLN A 527 -2.59 -29.50 1.60
CA GLN A 527 -2.96 -30.83 1.16
C GLN A 527 -1.77 -31.77 1.36
N THR A 528 -1.97 -32.83 2.14
CA THR A 528 -0.99 -33.88 2.40
C THR A 528 -1.52 -35.23 1.90
N VAL A 529 -0.67 -36.25 1.91
CA VAL A 529 -1.06 -37.63 1.59
C VAL A 529 -2.12 -38.15 2.57
N ASP A 530 -2.05 -37.71 3.84
CA ASP A 530 -2.98 -38.13 4.91
C ASP A 530 -4.27 -37.30 4.98
N GLY A 531 -4.44 -36.33 4.07
CA GLY A 531 -5.56 -35.39 4.07
C GLY A 531 -5.12 -33.94 4.25
N ILE A 532 -6.01 -33.11 4.80
CA ILE A 532 -5.80 -31.67 4.92
C ILE A 532 -5.23 -31.34 6.29
N ARG A 533 -4.28 -30.41 6.34
CA ARG A 533 -3.70 -29.90 7.59
C ARG A 533 -3.72 -28.38 7.60
N GLY A 534 -3.87 -27.79 8.79
CA GLY A 534 -3.63 -26.38 9.04
C GLY A 534 -2.16 -26.12 9.36
N VAL A 535 -1.61 -25.05 8.81
CA VAL A 535 -0.24 -24.58 9.07
C VAL A 535 -0.29 -23.14 9.56
N LEU A 536 0.27 -22.88 10.74
CA LEU A 536 0.37 -21.55 11.32
C LEU A 536 1.58 -20.79 10.74
N THR A 537 1.36 -19.56 10.30
CA THR A 537 2.33 -18.66 9.68
C THR A 537 2.14 -17.23 10.19
N ASP A 538 2.98 -16.28 9.75
CA ASP A 538 2.89 -14.84 10.08
C ASP A 538 3.25 -14.48 11.53
N PHE A 539 4.47 -14.84 11.95
CA PHE A 539 5.01 -14.58 13.29
C PHE A 539 5.60 -13.17 13.46
N ASP A 540 5.16 -12.18 12.69
CA ASP A 540 5.70 -10.81 12.77
C ASP A 540 5.39 -10.13 14.09
N TYR A 541 4.20 -10.41 14.64
CA TYR A 541 3.74 -9.86 15.91
C TYR A 541 3.98 -10.82 17.08
N ALA A 542 4.76 -11.88 16.83
CA ALA A 542 5.07 -12.82 17.87
C ALA A 542 5.96 -12.18 18.94
N CYS A 543 5.82 -12.66 20.16
CA CYS A 543 6.60 -12.21 21.31
C CYS A 543 6.83 -13.39 22.25
N TYR A 544 7.82 -13.27 23.14
CA TYR A 544 7.92 -14.22 24.24
C TYR A 544 6.90 -13.88 25.32
N ALA A 545 6.36 -14.90 25.98
CA ALA A 545 5.45 -14.74 27.09
C ALA A 545 6.13 -13.97 28.24
N GLY A 546 5.50 -12.90 28.69
CA GLY A 546 6.05 -11.98 29.70
C GLY A 546 6.70 -10.73 29.11
N ASP A 547 7.02 -10.71 27.81
CA ASP A 547 7.52 -9.51 27.14
C ASP A 547 6.37 -8.51 26.91
N LEU A 548 6.73 -7.23 26.89
CA LEU A 548 5.84 -6.19 26.39
C LEU A 548 5.68 -6.37 24.89
N ALA A 549 4.43 -6.37 24.44
CA ALA A 549 4.15 -6.37 23.01
C ALA A 549 4.77 -5.13 22.35
N ALA A 550 5.69 -5.34 21.41
CA ALA A 550 6.42 -4.25 20.78
C ALA A 550 5.59 -3.44 19.77
N GLU A 551 4.58 -4.05 19.16
CA GLU A 551 3.67 -3.40 18.22
C GLU A 551 2.31 -4.10 18.28
N ALA A 552 1.23 -3.33 18.30
CA ALA A 552 -0.11 -3.88 18.31
C ALA A 552 -0.50 -4.38 16.90
N PRO A 553 -1.23 -5.51 16.78
CA PRO A 553 -1.65 -5.99 15.47
C PRO A 553 -2.59 -4.97 14.83
N GLU A 554 -2.48 -4.80 13.51
CA GLU A 554 -3.27 -3.82 12.80
C GLU A 554 -4.75 -4.25 12.64
N LEU A 555 -5.08 -5.55 12.66
CA LEU A 555 -6.47 -6.02 12.52
C LEU A 555 -7.23 -5.99 13.86
N MET A 556 -7.97 -4.91 14.13
CA MET A 556 -8.82 -4.79 15.33
C MET A 556 -9.84 -5.92 15.48
N ILE A 557 -10.35 -6.42 14.35
CA ILE A 557 -11.41 -7.41 14.30
C ILE A 557 -11.09 -8.74 14.98
N PHE A 558 -9.81 -9.16 14.96
CA PHE A 558 -9.39 -10.40 15.60
C PHE A 558 -8.64 -10.17 16.91
N ARG A 559 -8.27 -8.94 17.27
CA ARG A 559 -7.60 -8.67 18.55
C ARG A 559 -8.46 -9.03 19.76
N SER A 560 -7.83 -9.52 20.82
CA SER A 560 -8.51 -9.73 22.11
C SER A 560 -9.04 -8.42 22.70
N ILE A 561 -10.07 -8.51 23.54
CA ILE A 561 -10.66 -7.40 24.28
C ILE A 561 -9.57 -6.65 25.07
N LEU A 562 -8.76 -7.38 25.83
CA LEU A 562 -7.70 -6.79 26.65
C LEU A 562 -6.62 -6.10 25.80
N SER A 563 -6.31 -6.64 24.62
CA SER A 563 -5.41 -5.98 23.67
C SER A 563 -6.00 -4.69 23.14
N LEU A 564 -7.31 -4.64 22.86
CA LEU A 564 -7.99 -3.46 22.34
C LEU A 564 -8.17 -2.35 23.39
N GLU A 565 -8.36 -2.71 24.66
CA GLU A 565 -8.49 -1.76 25.77
C GLU A 565 -7.16 -1.11 26.18
N GLY A 566 -6.02 -1.63 25.69
CA GLY A 566 -4.69 -1.21 26.15
C GLY A 566 -4.44 -1.55 27.62
N ALA A 567 -5.32 -2.33 28.25
CA ALA A 567 -5.30 -2.63 29.69
C ALA A 567 -4.16 -3.57 30.10
N ARG A 568 -3.53 -4.27 29.15
CA ARG A 568 -2.39 -5.15 29.41
C ARG A 568 -1.31 -5.03 28.33
N PRO A 569 -0.08 -4.62 28.69
CA PRO A 569 1.03 -4.67 27.75
C PRO A 569 1.61 -6.08 27.61
N ILE A 570 1.31 -6.99 28.56
CA ILE A 570 1.77 -8.39 28.54
C ILE A 570 0.68 -9.26 27.89
N ARG A 571 1.00 -9.86 26.75
CA ARG A 571 0.15 -10.83 26.06
C ARG A 571 0.21 -12.20 26.73
N SER A 572 -0.83 -12.98 26.51
CA SER A 572 -0.96 -14.36 26.97
C SER A 572 -1.46 -15.28 25.86
N LEU A 573 -1.39 -16.60 26.09
CA LEU A 573 -1.95 -17.58 25.17
C LEU A 573 -3.48 -17.42 25.01
N LEU A 574 -4.17 -16.89 26.03
CA LEU A 574 -5.60 -16.62 25.96
C LEU A 574 -5.93 -15.58 24.90
N ASP A 575 -5.05 -14.60 24.67
CA ASP A 575 -5.25 -13.57 23.64
C ASP A 575 -5.24 -14.18 22.23
N ASP A 576 -4.34 -15.14 21.97
CA ASP A 576 -4.28 -15.86 20.69
C ASP A 576 -5.51 -16.77 20.50
N LEU A 577 -5.95 -17.46 21.55
CA LEU A 577 -7.14 -18.34 21.50
C LEU A 577 -8.44 -17.55 21.35
N GLU A 578 -8.55 -16.40 22.00
CA GLU A 578 -9.67 -15.45 21.83
C GLU A 578 -9.71 -14.92 20.38
N SER A 579 -8.55 -14.56 19.84
CA SER A 579 -8.44 -14.14 18.43
C SER A 579 -8.90 -15.23 17.46
N LEU A 580 -8.62 -16.49 17.79
CA LEU A 580 -9.06 -17.64 17.01
C LEU A 580 -10.58 -17.85 17.07
N LEU A 581 -11.23 -17.65 18.23
CA LEU A 581 -12.69 -17.62 18.34
C LEU A 581 -13.28 -16.55 17.41
N TYR A 582 -12.72 -15.34 17.40
CA TYR A 582 -13.19 -14.26 16.53
C TYR A 582 -13.05 -14.59 15.05
N LEU A 583 -11.96 -15.27 14.66
CA LEU A 583 -11.81 -15.79 13.30
C LEU A 583 -12.91 -16.80 12.95
N VAL A 584 -13.21 -17.76 13.83
CA VAL A 584 -14.28 -18.75 13.61
C VAL A 584 -15.64 -18.08 13.46
N CYS A 585 -15.98 -17.13 14.33
CA CYS A 585 -17.21 -16.35 14.24
C CYS A 585 -17.29 -15.59 12.91
N TRP A 586 -16.20 -14.90 12.52
CA TRP A 586 -16.15 -14.13 11.28
C TRP A 586 -16.36 -15.00 10.03
N LEU A 587 -15.63 -16.11 9.93
CA LEU A 587 -15.78 -17.05 8.82
C LEU A 587 -17.16 -17.71 8.80
N GLY A 588 -17.72 -18.06 9.96
CA GLY A 588 -19.05 -18.66 10.04
C GLY A 588 -20.18 -17.68 9.67
N THR A 589 -20.02 -16.37 9.90
CA THR A 589 -21.01 -15.36 9.53
C THR A 589 -20.91 -14.96 8.06
N PHE A 590 -19.72 -14.55 7.59
CA PHE A 590 -19.56 -13.97 6.25
C PHE A 590 -19.28 -15.00 5.16
N GLY A 591 -18.88 -16.22 5.55
CA GLY A 591 -18.51 -17.28 4.63
C GLY A 591 -17.02 -17.59 4.65
N ILE A 592 -16.72 -18.87 4.44
CA ILE A 592 -15.36 -19.42 4.54
C ILE A 592 -14.53 -19.13 3.29
N ASN A 593 -15.15 -18.84 2.16
CA ASN A 593 -14.46 -18.57 0.91
C ASN A 593 -15.05 -17.38 0.14
N GLN A 594 -14.36 -16.96 -0.93
CA GLN A 594 -14.74 -15.77 -1.69
C GLN A 594 -16.13 -15.90 -2.32
N ASN A 595 -16.54 -17.09 -2.77
CA ASN A 595 -17.86 -17.32 -3.35
C ASN A 595 -18.96 -17.10 -2.31
N GLU A 596 -18.80 -17.68 -1.11
CA GLU A 596 -19.75 -17.48 -0.02
C GLU A 596 -19.81 -16.02 0.44
N ARG A 597 -18.66 -15.32 0.46
CA ARG A 597 -18.61 -13.89 0.81
C ARG A 597 -19.29 -13.02 -0.25
N ARG A 598 -19.14 -13.33 -1.53
CA ARG A 598 -19.85 -12.66 -2.64
C ARG A 598 -21.35 -12.92 -2.57
N GLU A 599 -21.76 -14.15 -2.32
CA GLU A 599 -23.17 -14.51 -2.10
C GLU A 599 -23.76 -13.73 -0.91
N TYR A 600 -23.02 -13.64 0.19
CA TYR A 600 -23.43 -12.83 1.34
C TYR A 600 -23.57 -11.36 0.96
N ALA A 601 -22.60 -10.79 0.25
CA ALA A 601 -22.64 -9.39 -0.18
C ALA A 601 -23.78 -9.08 -1.14
N ALA A 602 -24.06 -9.98 -2.09
CA ALA A 602 -25.19 -9.84 -3.00
C ALA A 602 -26.53 -9.83 -2.24
N ARG A 603 -26.68 -10.70 -1.22
CA ARG A 603 -27.85 -10.68 -0.33
C ARG A 603 -27.94 -9.39 0.49
N TYR A 604 -26.81 -8.92 0.99
CA TYR A 604 -26.73 -7.66 1.75
C TYR A 604 -27.10 -6.45 0.88
N ALA A 605 -26.66 -6.42 -0.38
CA ALA A 605 -26.98 -5.36 -1.33
C ALA A 605 -28.47 -5.34 -1.71
N ALA A 606 -29.11 -6.50 -1.79
CA ALA A 606 -30.52 -6.63 -2.16
C ALA A 606 -31.52 -6.44 -0.99
N GLY A 607 -31.04 -6.44 0.26
CA GLY A 607 -31.89 -6.38 1.45
C GLY A 607 -31.87 -5.02 2.17
N PRO A 608 -32.74 -4.81 3.17
CA PRO A 608 -32.53 -3.72 4.12
C PRO A 608 -31.14 -3.87 4.73
N LYS A 609 -30.39 -2.76 4.81
CA LYS A 609 -29.00 -2.70 5.32
C LYS A 609 -28.94 -3.14 6.79
N LEU A 610 -29.03 -4.43 7.05
CA LEU A 610 -28.95 -5.01 8.38
C LEU A 610 -27.48 -5.04 8.79
N ILE A 611 -27.05 -4.05 9.57
CA ILE A 611 -25.72 -4.05 10.15
C ILE A 611 -25.66 -5.22 11.16
N LEU A 612 -24.91 -6.26 10.81
CA LEU A 612 -24.74 -7.41 11.70
C LEU A 612 -23.94 -6.99 12.95
N PRO A 613 -24.27 -7.50 14.16
CA PRO A 613 -23.55 -7.13 15.38
C PRO A 613 -22.04 -7.34 15.28
N ILE A 614 -21.59 -8.43 14.65
CA ILE A 614 -20.16 -8.73 14.46
C ILE A 614 -19.40 -7.66 13.64
N MET A 615 -20.08 -6.86 12.80
CA MET A 615 -19.43 -5.79 12.03
C MET A 615 -18.89 -4.68 12.95
N TYR A 616 -19.45 -4.53 14.16
CA TYR A 616 -18.98 -3.56 15.12
C TYR A 616 -17.62 -3.90 15.74
N TRP A 617 -17.11 -5.12 15.56
CA TRP A 617 -15.75 -5.50 15.98
C TRP A 617 -14.64 -4.84 15.17
N ASN A 618 -14.99 -4.24 14.03
CA ASN A 618 -14.07 -3.55 13.14
C ASN A 618 -14.53 -2.11 12.86
N ARG A 619 -15.49 -1.59 13.63
CA ARG A 619 -16.02 -0.22 13.47
C ARG A 619 -15.75 0.58 14.72
N GLY A 620 -15.41 1.85 14.52
CA GLY A 620 -15.11 2.75 15.63
C GLY A 620 -13.74 2.47 16.24
N THR A 621 -13.52 3.06 17.41
CA THR A 621 -12.23 3.00 18.11
C THR A 621 -11.91 1.59 18.61
N ALA A 622 -10.65 1.36 18.99
CA ALA A 622 -10.27 0.11 19.65
C ALA A 622 -11.11 -0.15 20.91
N ALA A 623 -11.37 0.90 21.72
CA ALA A 623 -12.24 0.82 22.89
C ALA A 623 -13.69 0.46 22.52
N GLN A 624 -14.27 1.08 21.50
CA GLN A 624 -15.62 0.72 21.03
C GLN A 624 -15.68 -0.73 20.54
N SER A 625 -14.67 -1.18 19.78
CA SER A 625 -14.56 -2.56 19.32
C SER A 625 -14.45 -3.54 20.50
N ALA A 626 -13.71 -3.18 21.56
CA ALA A 626 -13.61 -3.96 22.78
C ALA A 626 -14.95 -4.05 23.51
N ASP A 627 -15.67 -2.93 23.65
CA ASP A 627 -16.98 -2.88 24.30
C ASP A 627 -18.00 -3.77 23.58
N HIS A 628 -18.04 -3.70 22.24
CA HIS A 628 -18.90 -4.56 21.44
C HIS A 628 -18.56 -6.05 21.61
N LYS A 629 -17.26 -6.41 21.57
CA LYS A 629 -16.82 -7.79 21.83
C LYS A 629 -17.22 -8.26 23.22
N ARG A 630 -16.98 -7.44 24.25
CA ARG A 630 -17.34 -7.76 25.63
C ARG A 630 -18.83 -8.02 25.78
N ASN A 631 -19.67 -7.14 25.25
CA ASN A 631 -21.12 -7.32 25.26
C ASN A 631 -21.57 -8.59 24.51
N HIS A 632 -20.94 -8.92 23.38
CA HIS A 632 -21.28 -10.12 22.62
C HIS A 632 -20.77 -11.43 23.27
N MET A 633 -19.78 -11.36 24.17
CA MET A 633 -19.15 -12.54 24.80
C MET A 633 -19.58 -12.74 26.26
N ASP A 634 -20.35 -11.83 26.87
CA ASP A 634 -20.63 -11.81 28.31
C ASP A 634 -21.41 -13.05 28.79
N THR A 635 -22.46 -13.44 28.06
CA THR A 635 -23.28 -14.61 28.39
C THR A 635 -23.46 -15.55 27.19
N ALA A 636 -23.84 -16.80 27.46
CA ALA A 636 -24.20 -17.75 26.40
C ALA A 636 -25.37 -17.23 25.55
N LEU A 637 -26.34 -16.53 26.18
CA LEU A 637 -27.49 -15.96 25.50
C LEU A 637 -27.06 -14.81 24.59
N ASP A 638 -26.22 -13.89 25.07
CA ASP A 638 -25.73 -12.76 24.26
C ASP A 638 -24.92 -13.25 23.07
N PHE A 639 -24.06 -14.25 23.26
CA PHE A 639 -23.29 -14.85 22.17
C PHE A 639 -24.20 -15.57 21.17
N GLU A 640 -25.21 -16.31 21.65
CA GLU A 640 -26.17 -16.98 20.78
C GLU A 640 -26.99 -16.00 19.95
N THR A 641 -27.57 -14.99 20.60
CA THR A 641 -28.44 -13.99 19.96
C THR A 641 -27.67 -13.08 19.03
N ASN A 642 -26.50 -12.57 19.42
CA ASN A 642 -25.78 -11.54 18.66
C ASN A 642 -24.78 -12.11 17.65
N ILE A 643 -24.31 -13.35 17.82
CA ILE A 643 -23.27 -13.94 16.95
C ILE A 643 -23.74 -15.23 16.29
N LEU A 644 -24.08 -16.27 17.07
CA LEU A 644 -24.36 -17.59 16.50
C LEU A 644 -25.64 -17.64 15.65
N SER A 645 -26.64 -16.81 15.97
CA SER A 645 -27.89 -16.70 15.20
C SER A 645 -27.65 -16.27 13.74
N TYR A 646 -26.57 -15.51 13.50
CA TYR A 646 -26.16 -15.02 12.18
C TYR A 646 -25.13 -15.91 11.48
N MET A 647 -24.55 -16.90 12.17
CA MET A 647 -23.64 -17.85 11.55
C MET A 647 -24.39 -18.85 10.66
N ARG A 648 -23.80 -19.18 9.51
CA ARG A 648 -24.27 -20.27 8.63
C ARG A 648 -24.34 -21.58 9.42
N LYS A 649 -25.35 -22.40 9.15
CA LYS A 649 -25.44 -23.76 9.71
C LYS A 649 -24.22 -24.58 9.26
N GLY A 650 -23.69 -25.39 10.16
CA GLY A 650 -22.52 -26.24 9.89
C GLY A 650 -21.62 -26.39 11.11
N PRO A 651 -20.46 -27.04 10.97
CA PRO A 651 -19.59 -27.39 12.10
C PRO A 651 -18.86 -26.20 12.73
N LEU A 652 -18.80 -25.03 12.10
CA LEU A 652 -18.22 -23.84 12.73
C LEU A 652 -19.07 -23.30 13.89
N ARG A 653 -20.40 -23.45 13.83
CA ARG A 653 -21.32 -22.97 14.88
C ARG A 653 -21.13 -23.70 16.22
N PRO A 654 -21.12 -25.05 16.30
CA PRO A 654 -20.83 -25.74 17.55
C PRO A 654 -19.40 -25.49 18.03
N LEU A 655 -18.41 -25.44 17.12
CA LEU A 655 -17.03 -25.09 17.49
C LEU A 655 -16.93 -23.71 18.15
N ALA A 656 -17.60 -22.70 17.60
CA ALA A 656 -17.63 -21.35 18.18
C ALA A 656 -18.27 -21.34 19.57
N MET A 657 -19.36 -22.10 19.78
CA MET A 657 -20.01 -22.23 21.08
C MET A 657 -19.09 -22.91 22.11
N ASP A 658 -18.37 -23.96 21.72
CA ASP A 658 -17.46 -24.67 22.63
C ASP A 658 -16.25 -23.82 23.00
N LEU A 659 -15.69 -23.08 22.05
CA LEU A 659 -14.63 -22.10 22.29
C LEU A 659 -15.12 -20.97 23.22
N HIS A 660 -16.30 -20.41 22.97
CA HIS A 660 -16.90 -19.38 23.83
C HIS A 660 -17.10 -19.87 25.26
N ARG A 661 -17.68 -21.05 25.44
CA ARG A 661 -17.86 -21.67 26.76
C ARG A 661 -16.54 -21.85 27.50
N THR A 662 -15.52 -22.32 26.79
CA THR A 662 -14.20 -22.59 27.36
C THR A 662 -13.48 -21.29 27.75
N LEU A 663 -13.56 -20.26 26.91
CA LEU A 663 -12.79 -19.02 27.11
C LEU A 663 -13.50 -18.02 28.03
N PHE A 664 -14.83 -17.89 27.94
CA PHE A 664 -15.58 -16.82 28.60
C PHE A 664 -16.50 -17.30 29.73
N LEU A 665 -17.00 -18.53 29.66
CA LEU A 665 -17.96 -19.05 30.64
C LEU A 665 -17.35 -20.00 31.67
N HIS A 666 -16.06 -20.34 31.52
CA HIS A 666 -15.35 -21.13 32.51
C HIS A 666 -15.35 -20.40 33.87
N PRO A 667 -15.57 -21.10 35.01
CA PRO A 667 -15.65 -20.45 36.33
C PRO A 667 -14.42 -19.61 36.70
N GLY A 668 -13.24 -19.98 36.19
CA GLY A 668 -11.98 -19.23 36.38
C GLY A 668 -11.83 -17.97 35.52
N CYS A 669 -12.76 -17.68 34.60
CA CYS A 669 -12.70 -16.55 33.68
C CYS A 669 -13.57 -15.36 34.12
N SER A 670 -13.81 -15.20 35.43
CA SER A 670 -14.61 -14.08 35.97
C SER A 670 -14.12 -12.72 35.48
N GLY A 671 -12.81 -12.53 35.30
CA GLY A 671 -12.22 -11.29 34.78
C GLY A 671 -12.55 -10.95 33.32
N ALA A 672 -13.15 -11.86 32.55
CA ALA A 672 -13.68 -11.55 31.21
C ALA A 672 -15.11 -10.99 31.25
N LYS A 673 -15.83 -11.20 32.37
CA LYS A 673 -17.22 -10.75 32.54
C LYS A 673 -17.27 -9.27 32.85
N LYS A 674 -18.29 -8.58 32.31
CA LYS A 674 -18.50 -7.15 32.54
C LYS A 674 -18.68 -6.81 34.02
N THR A 675 -19.25 -7.74 34.79
CA THR A 675 -19.54 -7.60 36.23
C THR A 675 -18.32 -7.72 37.14
N ALA A 676 -17.16 -8.15 36.65
CA ALA A 676 -15.94 -8.23 37.48
C ALA A 676 -15.12 -6.93 37.49
N TRP A 677 -15.48 -5.95 36.66
CA TRP A 677 -14.77 -4.68 36.49
C TRP A 677 -15.58 -3.44 36.91
N ALA A 678 -16.89 -3.61 37.11
CA ALA A 678 -17.76 -2.63 37.77
C ALA A 678 -17.72 -2.89 39.28
#